data_AF-A0A1G9F779-F1
#
_entry.id   AF-A0A1G9F779-F1
#
_cell.length_a   1.000
_cell.length_b   1.000
_cell.length_c   1.000
_cell.angle_alpha   90.00
_cell.angle_beta   90.00
_cell.angle_gamma   90.00
#
_symmetry.space_group_name_H-M   'P 1'
#
loop_
_entity.id
_entity.type
_entity.pdbx_description
1 polymer ?
#
loop_
_entity_poly.entity_id
_entity_poly.type
_entity_poly.pdbx_seq_one_letter_code
_entity_poly.pdbx_strand_id
1 'polypeptide(L)'
;MPFTPSATYRVQLSPQFTLADLRAILPYLHQLGIDTIYAAPMFEARPESNHGYDVINPDRINPLIGTLEEFESLVADLKARNMSWVQDIVPNHMAYDPGNPWIWSILEQGEHSPYASFFDVDWRHPNPQLRKRIMLPVLGGPAKEIMEKGEIKLDWDPDRGFVLAYWDNRFPVSRRNYPGLLTRMRSDLKEKEGKAKKDLSALLREIRKTVQQPDATDAWAELRQQFNTLLEKHKPLQRVLNGLRWKYSDNSVLLQRLVRDQHYRLSHWKMTERHINYRRFFTVNDLICLAAENQEVFDRYHRFIKELYDKGLIQGVRVDHVDGLANPGQYLRRLRALLGEEAYIVVEKILEEGEHLPEDWPVQGESGYGFLAHVSQLFTTPEGAAPLAEVYQNFIGTQPVYADVVYTQKRFILTERMGGELNNLMRLWKLALPEESQSLWELNSRREALVTLMASFPVYRTYAEQPPFSEADRHVWQEALALAEKRSPQLEDLWKELKAVLLSKESPSGAEVNFIKRLQQFTGPLMAKGVEDTTFYRYNPLVSHNEVGDQPEHLGLTAETFHQAMQERQQKFPHAMNTTATHDTKRGEDARMRINLLSEIPQQWGEAVARWRELTQACKTEGTRKEAWPTPNDEYFLYQALLGVFPPDGKATKDVNERLQAYALKAFREAKDRTSWSAPNEEYEKAVKDFLNKSLKDKAFLQDFQAFWTPLWQAGAVASLAQTLVRLTAPGVPDTYQGTEFWDLSLVDPDNRRPVDYPQRTKQVTQLREAMAKDPGRLLTSLLAKPEDAHLKLFTLQQALELRRAHAALFAQGSYQTLTFTDGPAAFGLLRQHAREAVAVVTPLRFMSLAPNGLDAYDGATYWQGASVSLPADAPTRWRNVLDGATYTVEGGRLPLANLLAKFPVALLINQPSS
;
A
#
# COMPACT_ATOMS: atom_id res chain seq x y z
N MET A 1 -5.81 -3.48 30.21
CA MET A 1 -5.10 -2.48 29.38
C MET A 1 -4.93 -3.12 28.01
N PRO A 2 -5.01 -2.37 26.90
CA PRO A 2 -4.84 -2.96 25.57
C PRO A 2 -3.49 -3.65 25.46
N PHE A 3 -3.45 -4.82 24.82
CA PHE A 3 -2.22 -5.41 24.35
C PHE A 3 -1.49 -4.39 23.48
N THR A 4 -0.21 -4.16 23.74
CA THR A 4 0.62 -3.21 23.00
C THR A 4 1.93 -3.89 22.66
N PRO A 5 2.23 -4.12 21.37
CA PRO A 5 3.52 -4.66 20.96
C PRO A 5 4.68 -3.78 21.42
N SER A 6 5.77 -4.37 21.87
CA SER A 6 7.03 -3.66 22.05
C SER A 6 7.68 -3.34 20.70
N ALA A 7 7.68 -4.29 19.77
CA ALA A 7 8.18 -4.10 18.40
C ALA A 7 7.56 -5.13 17.44
N THR A 8 7.07 -4.65 16.30
CA THR A 8 6.50 -5.51 15.26
C THR A 8 7.51 -5.85 14.18
N TYR A 9 7.35 -7.03 13.58
CA TYR A 9 8.10 -7.45 12.40
C TYR A 9 7.14 -7.86 11.30
N ARG A 10 7.10 -7.10 10.20
CA ARG A 10 6.20 -7.34 9.07
C ARG A 10 6.72 -8.48 8.19
N VAL A 11 5.92 -9.55 8.08
CA VAL A 11 6.19 -10.70 7.21
C VAL A 11 5.21 -10.79 6.03
N GLN A 12 5.76 -11.04 4.84
CA GLN A 12 5.03 -11.24 3.59
C GLN A 12 4.76 -12.73 3.40
N LEU A 13 3.67 -13.22 4.01
CA LEU A 13 3.22 -14.59 3.79
C LEU A 13 2.77 -14.77 2.34
N SER A 14 3.25 -15.85 1.72
CA SER A 14 2.98 -16.19 0.32
C SER A 14 3.25 -17.67 0.08
N PRO A 15 2.88 -18.23 -1.09
CA PRO A 15 3.30 -19.59 -1.45
C PRO A 15 4.83 -19.79 -1.47
N GLN A 16 5.61 -18.71 -1.53
CA GLN A 16 7.09 -18.75 -1.49
C GLN A 16 7.67 -18.51 -0.08
N PHE A 17 6.84 -18.11 0.89
CA PHE A 17 7.20 -17.94 2.29
C PHE A 17 6.00 -18.29 3.18
N THR A 18 5.95 -19.55 3.59
CA THR A 18 4.81 -20.21 4.23
C THR A 18 4.82 -20.05 5.76
N LEU A 19 3.78 -20.55 6.44
CA LEU A 19 3.77 -20.64 7.91
C LEU A 19 4.93 -21.50 8.45
N ALA A 20 5.34 -22.54 7.71
CA ALA A 20 6.46 -23.39 8.07
C ALA A 20 7.80 -22.64 7.97
N ASP A 21 7.98 -21.82 6.93
CA ASP A 21 9.17 -20.98 6.77
C ASP A 21 9.26 -19.93 7.88
N LEU A 22 8.14 -19.29 8.22
CA LEU A 22 8.05 -18.37 9.35
C LEU A 22 8.40 -19.06 10.68
N ARG A 23 7.88 -20.28 10.90
CA ARG A 23 8.21 -21.08 12.09
C ARG A 23 9.71 -21.31 12.22
N ALA A 24 10.40 -21.58 11.11
CA ALA A 24 11.84 -21.86 11.08
C ALA A 24 12.69 -20.65 11.51
N ILE A 25 12.22 -19.43 11.28
CA ILE A 25 12.96 -18.20 11.62
C ILE A 25 12.58 -17.59 12.97
N LEU A 26 11.60 -18.15 13.70
CA LEU A 26 11.23 -17.63 15.03
C LEU A 26 12.39 -17.52 16.02
N PRO A 27 13.35 -18.47 16.09
CA PRO A 27 14.52 -18.31 16.96
C PRO A 27 15.33 -17.06 16.62
N TYR A 28 15.49 -16.75 15.34
CA TYR A 28 16.17 -15.55 14.86
C TYR A 28 15.42 -14.27 15.26
N LEU A 29 14.11 -14.20 14.99
CA LEU A 29 13.32 -13.01 15.31
C LEU A 29 13.30 -12.73 16.82
N HIS A 30 13.14 -13.77 17.64
CA HIS A 30 13.25 -13.67 19.08
C HIS A 30 14.65 -13.23 19.51
N GLN A 31 15.71 -13.75 18.88
CA GLN A 31 17.08 -13.33 19.18
C GLN A 31 17.32 -11.86 18.84
N LEU A 32 16.79 -11.38 17.72
CA LEU A 32 16.87 -9.99 17.25
C LEU A 32 16.19 -9.00 18.22
N GLY A 33 15.13 -9.44 18.92
CA GLY A 33 14.42 -8.62 19.90
C GLY A 33 12.97 -8.29 19.54
N ILE A 34 12.43 -8.92 18.49
CA ILE A 34 11.03 -8.80 18.09
C ILE A 34 10.13 -9.54 19.09
N ASP A 35 9.01 -8.93 19.46
CA ASP A 35 7.99 -9.55 20.31
C ASP A 35 6.67 -9.83 19.58
N THR A 36 6.43 -9.24 18.41
CA THR A 36 5.16 -9.39 17.71
C THR A 36 5.36 -9.59 16.21
N ILE A 37 4.79 -10.66 15.67
CA ILE A 37 4.68 -10.85 14.23
C ILE A 37 3.54 -9.98 13.72
N TYR A 38 3.81 -9.16 12.71
CA TYR A 38 2.80 -8.47 11.92
C TYR A 38 2.70 -9.17 10.56
N ALA A 39 1.67 -9.99 10.35
CA ALA A 39 1.58 -10.79 9.13
C ALA A 39 0.72 -10.13 8.05
N ALA A 40 1.15 -10.25 6.81
CA ALA A 40 0.32 -10.01 5.61
C ALA A 40 -0.99 -10.81 5.66
N PRO A 41 -2.01 -10.43 4.86
CA PRO A 41 -3.27 -11.15 4.82
C PRO A 41 -3.07 -12.64 4.57
N MET A 42 -3.64 -13.48 5.44
CA MET A 42 -3.50 -14.94 5.36
C MET A 42 -4.74 -15.67 4.86
N PHE A 43 -5.83 -14.94 4.57
CA PHE A 43 -7.04 -15.54 4.00
C PHE A 43 -6.74 -16.20 2.66
N GLU A 44 -7.56 -17.16 2.28
CA GLU A 44 -7.50 -17.73 0.93
C GLU A 44 -7.71 -16.63 -0.13
N ALA A 45 -6.65 -16.40 -0.89
CA ALA A 45 -6.57 -15.46 -2.00
C ALA A 45 -6.46 -16.23 -3.33
N ARG A 46 -6.33 -15.51 -4.45
CA ARG A 46 -6.12 -16.17 -5.74
C ARG A 46 -4.86 -17.06 -5.71
N PRO A 47 -4.83 -18.21 -6.39
CA PRO A 47 -3.69 -19.13 -6.34
C PRO A 47 -2.34 -18.51 -6.77
N GLU A 48 -2.37 -17.52 -7.67
CA GLU A 48 -1.21 -16.77 -8.15
C GLU A 48 -0.78 -15.61 -7.23
N SER A 49 -1.55 -15.35 -6.17
CA SER A 49 -1.29 -14.23 -5.26
C SER A 49 -0.03 -14.45 -4.44
N ASN A 50 0.82 -13.43 -4.42
CA ASN A 50 2.00 -13.36 -3.55
C ASN A 50 1.83 -12.31 -2.44
N HIS A 51 0.60 -11.81 -2.22
CA HIS A 51 0.34 -10.71 -1.28
C HIS A 51 -0.92 -10.86 -0.42
N GLY A 52 -1.90 -11.67 -0.82
CA GLY A 52 -3.09 -11.98 -0.02
C GLY A 52 -4.24 -10.96 -0.04
N TYR A 53 -4.03 -9.73 -0.53
CA TYR A 53 -5.09 -8.70 -0.65
C TYR A 53 -6.27 -9.03 -1.60
N ASP A 54 -6.07 -9.94 -2.54
CA ASP A 54 -7.07 -10.43 -3.50
C ASP A 54 -7.83 -11.65 -2.95
N VAL A 55 -8.44 -11.46 -1.78
CA VAL A 55 -9.17 -12.50 -1.03
C VAL A 55 -10.31 -13.10 -1.88
N ILE A 56 -10.36 -14.43 -1.99
CA ILE A 56 -11.48 -15.17 -2.59
C ILE A 56 -12.37 -15.83 -1.54
N ASN A 57 -11.86 -16.07 -0.33
CA ASN A 57 -12.60 -16.69 0.75
C ASN A 57 -12.04 -16.27 2.14
N PRO A 58 -12.81 -15.51 2.93
CA PRO A 58 -12.36 -15.02 4.24
C PRO A 58 -12.55 -16.02 5.38
N ASP A 59 -13.08 -17.23 5.11
CA ASP A 59 -13.42 -18.22 6.15
C ASP A 59 -12.26 -19.17 6.51
N ARG A 60 -11.11 -19.07 5.83
CA ARG A 60 -9.98 -19.98 6.07
C ARG A 60 -8.64 -19.36 5.69
N ILE A 61 -7.57 -19.95 6.24
CA ILE A 61 -6.20 -19.68 5.81
C ILE A 61 -6.01 -20.13 4.36
N ASN A 62 -5.19 -19.40 3.61
CA ASN A 62 -4.78 -19.79 2.27
C ASN A 62 -4.08 -21.16 2.31
N PRO A 63 -4.63 -22.20 1.66
CA PRO A 63 -4.05 -23.55 1.69
C PRO A 63 -2.66 -23.63 1.04
N LEU A 64 -2.25 -22.63 0.24
CA LEU A 64 -0.91 -22.55 -0.32
C LEU A 64 0.12 -21.97 0.67
N ILE A 65 -0.33 -21.34 1.75
CA ILE A 65 0.53 -20.75 2.80
C ILE A 65 0.59 -21.66 4.02
N GLY A 66 -0.49 -22.39 4.33
CA GLY A 66 -0.52 -23.40 5.39
C GLY A 66 -1.93 -23.74 5.86
N THR A 67 -2.02 -24.51 6.94
CA THR A 67 -3.29 -24.94 7.58
C THR A 67 -3.55 -24.25 8.91
N LEU A 68 -4.78 -24.37 9.43
CA LEU A 68 -5.12 -23.85 10.75
C LEU A 68 -4.32 -24.56 11.84
N GLU A 69 -4.09 -25.86 11.71
CA GLU A 69 -3.31 -26.67 12.66
C GLU A 69 -1.83 -26.25 12.67
N GLU A 70 -1.26 -25.94 11.50
CA GLU A 70 0.08 -25.37 11.39
C GLU A 70 0.16 -24.00 12.05
N PHE A 71 -0.85 -23.16 11.86
CA PHE A 71 -0.93 -21.85 12.51
C PHE A 71 -1.05 -21.97 14.04
N GLU A 72 -1.91 -22.87 14.54
CA GLU A 72 -2.03 -23.15 15.98
C GLU A 72 -0.69 -23.63 16.57
N SER A 73 0.04 -24.50 15.85
CA SER A 73 1.37 -24.97 16.26
C SER A 73 2.42 -23.84 16.26
N LEU A 74 2.40 -22.99 15.23
CA LEU A 74 3.26 -21.81 15.14
C LEU A 74 3.00 -20.83 16.31
N VAL A 75 1.74 -20.56 16.63
CA VAL A 75 1.37 -19.67 17.73
C VAL A 75 1.77 -20.26 19.09
N ALA A 76 1.70 -21.58 19.27
CA ALA A 76 2.22 -22.22 20.48
C ALA A 76 3.73 -21.95 20.65
N ASP A 77 4.50 -22.01 19.56
CA ASP A 77 5.93 -21.68 19.55
C ASP A 77 6.20 -20.19 19.82
N LEU A 78 5.33 -19.29 19.34
CA LEU A 78 5.39 -17.85 19.67
C LEU A 78 5.15 -17.63 21.17
N LYS A 79 4.09 -18.23 21.73
CA LYS A 79 3.76 -18.14 23.16
C LYS A 79 4.90 -18.65 24.05
N ALA A 80 5.56 -19.74 23.66
CA ALA A 80 6.74 -20.25 24.36
C ALA A 80 7.94 -19.28 24.39
N ARG A 81 7.93 -18.26 23.51
CA ARG A 81 8.95 -17.20 23.40
C ARG A 81 8.44 -15.84 23.87
N ASN A 82 7.26 -15.77 24.49
CA ASN A 82 6.56 -14.52 24.82
C ASN A 82 6.36 -13.61 23.60
N MET A 83 6.15 -14.20 22.43
CA MET A 83 5.84 -13.49 21.21
C MET A 83 4.34 -13.55 20.89
N SER A 84 3.85 -12.55 20.18
CA SER A 84 2.45 -12.34 19.82
C SER A 84 2.26 -12.21 18.30
N TRP A 85 0.99 -12.09 17.87
CA TRP A 85 0.61 -11.97 16.47
C TRP A 85 -0.42 -10.84 16.26
N VAL A 86 -0.16 -9.98 15.28
CA VAL A 86 -1.09 -8.98 14.75
C VAL A 86 -1.36 -9.31 13.28
N GLN A 87 -2.63 -9.42 12.91
CA GLN A 87 -3.05 -9.88 11.59
C GLN A 87 -3.54 -8.73 10.70
N ASP A 88 -3.02 -8.61 9.48
CA ASP A 88 -3.58 -7.74 8.46
C ASP A 88 -4.91 -8.29 7.91
N ILE A 89 -5.94 -7.44 7.80
CA ILE A 89 -7.29 -7.80 7.31
C ILE A 89 -7.77 -6.83 6.22
N VAL A 90 -8.58 -7.32 5.28
CA VAL A 90 -8.93 -6.60 4.04
C VAL A 90 -10.45 -6.34 3.89
N PRO A 91 -11.07 -5.56 4.79
CA PRO A 91 -12.53 -5.48 4.87
C PRO A 91 -13.20 -4.70 3.74
N ASN A 92 -12.45 -3.91 2.97
CA ASN A 92 -13.04 -3.06 1.93
C ASN A 92 -13.42 -3.86 0.68
N HIS A 93 -12.68 -4.90 0.32
CA HIS A 93 -12.80 -5.52 -1.00
C HIS A 93 -12.39 -7.00 -1.02
N MET A 94 -12.76 -7.67 -2.11
CA MET A 94 -12.35 -9.04 -2.42
C MET A 94 -12.02 -9.16 -3.91
N ALA A 95 -11.37 -10.25 -4.30
CA ALA A 95 -11.16 -10.59 -5.70
C ALA A 95 -12.50 -10.72 -6.44
N TYR A 96 -12.66 -9.95 -7.51
CA TYR A 96 -13.76 -10.05 -8.48
C TYR A 96 -13.47 -11.19 -9.46
N ASP A 97 -13.46 -12.40 -8.93
CA ASP A 97 -13.00 -13.59 -9.63
C ASP A 97 -14.03 -14.74 -9.53
N PRO A 98 -14.25 -15.56 -10.58
CA PRO A 98 -15.13 -16.72 -10.48
C PRO A 98 -14.66 -17.81 -9.49
N GLY A 99 -13.39 -17.79 -9.06
CA GLY A 99 -12.87 -18.57 -7.95
C GLY A 99 -13.43 -18.15 -6.59
N ASN A 100 -13.89 -16.91 -6.44
CA ASN A 100 -14.61 -16.44 -5.26
C ASN A 100 -16.04 -17.02 -5.24
N PRO A 101 -16.41 -17.85 -4.23
CA PRO A 101 -17.72 -18.49 -4.18
C PRO A 101 -18.90 -17.51 -4.11
N TRP A 102 -18.69 -16.33 -3.49
CA TRP A 102 -19.74 -15.30 -3.39
C TRP A 102 -19.99 -14.66 -4.75
N ILE A 103 -18.92 -14.36 -5.49
CA ILE A 103 -19.00 -13.85 -6.86
C ILE A 103 -19.60 -14.89 -7.80
N TRP A 104 -19.18 -16.15 -7.71
CA TRP A 104 -19.77 -17.23 -8.51
C TRP A 104 -21.30 -17.29 -8.34
N SER A 105 -21.78 -17.25 -7.09
CA SER A 105 -23.22 -17.24 -6.80
C SER A 105 -23.92 -16.02 -7.41
N ILE A 106 -23.31 -14.83 -7.36
CA ILE A 106 -23.86 -13.61 -7.97
C ILE A 106 -23.92 -13.73 -9.50
N LEU A 107 -22.87 -14.25 -10.14
CA LEU A 107 -22.86 -14.43 -11.59
C LEU A 107 -23.91 -15.46 -12.04
N GLU A 108 -24.16 -16.51 -11.24
CA GLU A 108 -25.14 -17.56 -11.54
C GLU A 108 -26.61 -17.14 -11.27
N GLN A 109 -26.86 -16.31 -10.25
CA GLN A 109 -28.21 -16.01 -9.73
C GLN A 109 -28.63 -14.53 -9.81
N GLY A 110 -27.68 -13.61 -10.01
CA GLY A 110 -27.91 -12.17 -10.04
C GLY A 110 -28.38 -11.61 -8.69
N GLU A 111 -29.36 -10.70 -8.75
CA GLU A 111 -29.97 -10.03 -7.58
C GLU A 111 -30.63 -10.99 -6.57
N HIS A 112 -30.81 -12.26 -6.93
CA HIS A 112 -31.36 -13.29 -6.06
C HIS A 112 -30.30 -14.14 -5.34
N SER A 113 -29.01 -13.88 -5.57
CA SER A 113 -27.93 -14.51 -4.80
C SER A 113 -28.02 -14.08 -3.33
N PRO A 114 -27.79 -14.98 -2.35
CA PRO A 114 -27.68 -14.58 -0.95
C PRO A 114 -26.55 -13.56 -0.71
N TYR A 115 -25.58 -13.49 -1.61
CA TYR A 115 -24.46 -12.55 -1.55
C TYR A 115 -24.69 -11.26 -2.37
N ALA A 116 -25.86 -11.06 -2.97
CA ALA A 116 -26.10 -9.90 -3.83
C ALA A 116 -25.97 -8.54 -3.10
N SER A 117 -26.22 -8.52 -1.79
CA SER A 117 -26.07 -7.37 -0.90
C SER A 117 -24.68 -7.24 -0.28
N PHE A 118 -23.81 -8.24 -0.45
CA PHE A 118 -22.47 -8.26 0.15
C PHE A 118 -21.50 -7.32 -0.57
N PHE A 119 -21.73 -7.11 -1.87
CA PHE A 119 -20.92 -6.24 -2.70
C PHE A 119 -21.70 -4.98 -3.07
N ASP A 120 -20.96 -3.91 -3.26
CA ASP A 120 -21.51 -2.59 -3.60
C ASP A 120 -21.82 -2.53 -5.11
N VAL A 121 -22.99 -3.05 -5.47
CA VAL A 121 -23.49 -3.14 -6.86
C VAL A 121 -24.78 -2.34 -7.02
N ASP A 122 -24.80 -1.45 -8.01
CA ASP A 122 -25.99 -0.75 -8.45
C ASP A 122 -26.85 -1.63 -9.38
N TRP A 123 -27.67 -2.48 -8.77
CA TRP A 123 -28.63 -3.34 -9.48
C TRP A 123 -29.74 -2.57 -10.21
N ARG A 124 -30.00 -1.31 -9.82
CA ARG A 124 -31.04 -0.44 -10.38
C ARG A 124 -30.48 0.58 -11.38
N HIS A 125 -29.30 0.30 -11.94
CA HIS A 125 -28.61 1.19 -12.87
C HIS A 125 -29.52 1.64 -14.04
N PRO A 126 -29.49 2.93 -14.44
CA PRO A 126 -30.36 3.50 -15.47
C PRO A 126 -30.04 2.95 -16.86
N ASN A 127 -28.78 2.61 -17.15
CA ASN A 127 -28.40 1.93 -18.38
C ASN A 127 -29.13 0.56 -18.46
N PRO A 128 -30.04 0.36 -19.44
CA PRO A 128 -30.81 -0.89 -19.54
C PRO A 128 -29.96 -2.15 -19.70
N GLN A 129 -28.73 -2.00 -20.19
CA GLN A 129 -27.79 -3.12 -20.37
C GLN A 129 -27.11 -3.56 -19.06
N LEU A 130 -27.17 -2.73 -18.02
CA LEU A 130 -26.63 -3.00 -16.68
C LEU A 130 -27.74 -3.18 -15.62
N ARG A 131 -28.99 -2.87 -15.95
CA ARG A 131 -30.11 -3.06 -15.03
C ARG A 131 -30.28 -4.54 -14.71
N LYS A 132 -30.35 -4.88 -13.42
CA LYS A 132 -30.43 -6.26 -12.90
C LYS A 132 -29.27 -7.16 -13.33
N ARG A 133 -28.13 -6.57 -13.72
CA ARG A 133 -26.94 -7.30 -14.14
C ARG A 133 -25.70 -6.66 -13.55
N ILE A 134 -24.69 -7.46 -13.26
CA ILE A 134 -23.37 -6.93 -12.90
C ILE A 134 -22.48 -6.83 -14.13
N MET A 135 -21.76 -5.73 -14.29
CA MET A 135 -20.76 -5.61 -15.35
C MET A 135 -19.55 -6.51 -15.09
N LEU A 136 -19.06 -7.22 -16.11
CA LEU A 136 -17.91 -8.12 -16.01
C LEU A 136 -16.86 -7.74 -17.07
N PRO A 137 -15.90 -6.86 -16.74
CA PRO A 137 -14.99 -6.21 -17.69
C PRO A 137 -13.72 -7.05 -17.97
N VAL A 138 -13.90 -8.27 -18.48
CA VAL A 138 -12.84 -9.28 -18.62
C VAL A 138 -12.37 -9.51 -20.05
N LEU A 139 -13.05 -8.95 -21.05
CA LEU A 139 -12.74 -9.22 -22.45
C LEU A 139 -11.63 -8.30 -22.96
N GLY A 140 -10.76 -8.83 -23.83
CA GLY A 140 -9.73 -8.05 -24.54
C GLY A 140 -10.27 -7.14 -25.66
N GLY A 141 -11.56 -7.27 -26.00
CA GLY A 141 -12.22 -6.47 -27.02
C GLY A 141 -13.75 -6.49 -26.90
N PRO A 142 -14.49 -5.85 -27.83
CA PRO A 142 -15.95 -5.82 -27.81
C PRO A 142 -16.56 -7.22 -27.83
N ALA A 143 -17.54 -7.48 -26.94
CA ALA A 143 -18.11 -8.81 -26.74
C ALA A 143 -18.65 -9.47 -28.03
N LYS A 144 -19.25 -8.67 -28.92
CA LYS A 144 -19.75 -9.15 -30.22
C LYS A 144 -18.63 -9.72 -31.08
N GLU A 145 -17.52 -9.00 -31.21
CA GLU A 145 -16.36 -9.41 -32.00
C GLU A 145 -15.69 -10.66 -31.41
N ILE A 146 -15.53 -10.72 -30.08
CA ILE A 146 -14.98 -11.88 -29.38
C ILE A 146 -15.84 -13.14 -29.61
N MET A 147 -17.17 -13.00 -29.58
CA MET A 147 -18.08 -14.10 -29.90
C MET A 147 -18.03 -14.51 -31.37
N GLU A 148 -17.91 -13.57 -32.30
CA GLU A 148 -17.79 -13.85 -33.74
C GLU A 148 -16.47 -14.55 -34.09
N LYS A 149 -15.40 -14.30 -33.32
CA LYS A 149 -14.13 -15.03 -33.41
C LYS A 149 -14.17 -16.44 -32.78
N GLY A 150 -15.27 -16.81 -32.12
CA GLY A 150 -15.42 -18.10 -31.44
C GLY A 150 -14.52 -18.27 -30.21
N GLU A 151 -14.05 -17.16 -29.61
CA GLU A 151 -13.20 -17.18 -28.42
C GLU A 151 -13.99 -17.47 -27.13
N ILE A 152 -15.28 -17.15 -27.11
CA ILE A 152 -16.21 -17.55 -26.04
C ILE A 152 -16.90 -18.85 -26.42
N LYS A 153 -16.89 -19.83 -25.54
CA LYS A 153 -17.45 -21.17 -25.79
C LYS A 153 -18.37 -21.61 -24.66
N LEU A 154 -19.46 -22.31 -25.01
CA LEU A 154 -20.25 -23.03 -24.01
C LEU A 154 -19.51 -24.31 -23.64
N ASP A 155 -19.34 -24.56 -22.35
CA ASP A 155 -18.71 -25.77 -21.83
C ASP A 155 -19.48 -26.39 -20.65
N TRP A 156 -19.10 -27.61 -20.27
CA TRP A 156 -19.57 -28.31 -19.07
C TRP A 156 -18.38 -28.62 -18.16
N ASP A 157 -18.44 -28.08 -16.95
CA ASP A 157 -17.54 -28.36 -15.85
C ASP A 157 -18.26 -29.31 -14.87
N PRO A 158 -17.69 -30.48 -14.52
CA PRO A 158 -18.35 -31.42 -13.61
C PRO A 158 -18.64 -30.84 -12.21
N ASP A 159 -17.78 -29.96 -11.70
CA ASP A 159 -17.93 -29.39 -10.36
C ASP A 159 -18.85 -28.16 -10.38
N ARG A 160 -18.80 -27.39 -11.47
CA ARG A 160 -19.40 -26.06 -11.59
C ARG A 160 -20.62 -25.98 -12.51
N GLY A 161 -20.84 -26.99 -13.36
CA GLY A 161 -21.95 -27.09 -14.30
C GLY A 161 -21.69 -26.43 -15.66
N PHE A 162 -22.73 -25.91 -16.31
CA PHE A 162 -22.58 -25.19 -17.57
C PHE A 162 -21.83 -23.88 -17.36
N VAL A 163 -20.83 -23.62 -18.20
CA VAL A 163 -20.00 -22.42 -18.13
C VAL A 163 -19.81 -21.77 -19.50
N LEU A 164 -19.58 -20.46 -19.49
CA LEU A 164 -19.01 -19.72 -20.62
C LEU A 164 -17.50 -19.64 -20.41
N ALA A 165 -16.74 -20.33 -21.26
CA ALA A 165 -15.28 -20.33 -21.25
C ALA A 165 -14.73 -19.22 -22.14
N TYR A 166 -13.79 -18.43 -21.62
CA TYR A 166 -13.01 -17.44 -22.35
C TYR A 166 -11.55 -17.55 -21.93
N TRP A 167 -10.71 -18.14 -22.78
CA TRP A 167 -9.35 -18.55 -22.42
C TRP A 167 -9.35 -19.41 -21.15
N ASP A 168 -8.65 -19.00 -20.10
CA ASP A 168 -8.60 -19.71 -18.82
C ASP A 168 -9.80 -19.38 -17.91
N ASN A 169 -10.53 -18.29 -18.19
CA ASN A 169 -11.67 -17.88 -17.40
C ASN A 169 -12.89 -18.78 -17.64
N ARG A 170 -13.65 -19.05 -16.57
CA ARG A 170 -14.90 -19.81 -16.60
C ARG A 170 -15.97 -19.03 -15.84
N PHE A 171 -17.08 -18.71 -16.52
CA PHE A 171 -18.20 -17.98 -15.93
C PHE A 171 -19.46 -18.86 -15.88
N PRO A 172 -20.24 -18.86 -14.79
CA PRO A 172 -21.42 -19.72 -14.69
C PRO A 172 -22.49 -19.33 -15.70
N VAL A 173 -23.11 -20.32 -16.34
CA VAL A 173 -24.38 -20.09 -17.02
C VAL A 173 -25.49 -19.98 -15.97
N SER A 174 -26.31 -18.93 -16.07
CA SER A 174 -27.44 -18.69 -15.17
C SER A 174 -28.36 -19.90 -15.08
N ARG A 175 -28.83 -20.20 -13.85
CA ARG A 175 -29.77 -21.30 -13.57
C ARG A 175 -31.00 -21.26 -14.49
N ARG A 176 -31.45 -20.06 -14.87
CA ARG A 176 -32.61 -19.83 -15.75
C ARG A 176 -32.45 -20.42 -17.15
N ASN A 177 -31.22 -20.63 -17.60
CA ASN A 177 -30.94 -21.17 -18.93
C ASN A 177 -30.87 -22.70 -18.97
N TYR A 178 -30.67 -23.37 -17.83
CA TYR A 178 -30.57 -24.84 -17.77
C TYR A 178 -31.79 -25.56 -18.35
N PRO A 179 -33.05 -25.19 -18.03
CA PRO A 179 -34.21 -25.84 -18.65
C PRO A 179 -34.19 -25.80 -20.17
N GLY A 180 -33.75 -24.69 -20.77
CA GLY A 180 -33.63 -24.53 -22.21
C GLY A 180 -32.55 -25.42 -22.82
N LEU A 181 -31.35 -25.40 -22.24
CA LEU A 181 -30.21 -26.22 -22.67
C LEU A 181 -30.55 -27.71 -22.60
N LEU A 182 -31.08 -28.17 -21.47
CA LEU A 182 -31.44 -29.58 -21.28
C LEU A 182 -32.63 -30.01 -22.13
N THR A 183 -33.58 -29.11 -22.42
CA THR A 183 -34.67 -29.39 -23.38
C THR A 183 -34.11 -29.63 -24.78
N ARG A 184 -33.08 -28.86 -25.19
CA ARG A 184 -32.38 -29.05 -26.47
C ARG A 184 -31.61 -30.37 -26.50
N MET A 185 -30.87 -30.69 -25.45
CA MET A 185 -30.20 -31.99 -25.34
C MET A 185 -31.19 -33.15 -25.48
N ARG A 186 -32.36 -33.02 -24.82
CA ARG A 186 -33.43 -34.01 -24.92
C ARG A 186 -34.00 -34.14 -26.33
N SER A 187 -34.12 -33.04 -27.10
CA SER A 187 -34.60 -33.09 -28.48
C SER A 187 -33.62 -33.76 -29.43
N ASP A 188 -32.32 -33.67 -29.12
CA ASP A 188 -31.23 -34.19 -29.97
C ASP A 188 -30.93 -35.69 -29.69
N LEU A 189 -31.65 -36.30 -28.73
CA LEU A 189 -31.66 -37.76 -28.49
C LEU A 189 -32.56 -38.48 -29.50
N LYS A 190 -32.10 -39.63 -29.99
CA LYS A 190 -32.81 -40.51 -30.93
C LYS A 190 -33.95 -41.25 -30.21
N GLU A 191 -34.98 -41.68 -30.95
CA GLU A 191 -36.12 -42.43 -30.38
C GLU A 191 -35.68 -43.71 -29.66
N LYS A 192 -34.71 -44.43 -30.21
CA LYS A 192 -34.11 -45.64 -29.60
C LYS A 192 -33.35 -45.38 -28.28
N GLU A 193 -33.11 -44.12 -27.92
CA GLU A 193 -32.42 -43.70 -26.69
C GLU A 193 -33.43 -43.37 -25.56
N GLY A 194 -34.61 -44.02 -25.58
CA GLY A 194 -35.77 -43.70 -24.73
C GLY A 194 -35.50 -43.70 -23.22
N LYS A 195 -34.59 -44.56 -22.71
CA LYS A 195 -34.22 -44.57 -21.28
C LYS A 195 -33.47 -43.30 -20.87
N ALA A 196 -32.47 -42.87 -21.66
CA ALA A 196 -31.76 -41.61 -21.43
C ALA A 196 -32.71 -40.40 -21.53
N LYS A 197 -33.66 -40.45 -22.46
CA LYS A 197 -34.70 -39.42 -22.62
C LYS A 197 -35.63 -39.33 -21.41
N LYS A 198 -36.00 -40.47 -20.82
CA LYS A 198 -36.83 -40.55 -19.60
C LYS A 198 -36.07 -40.01 -18.38
N ASP A 199 -34.85 -40.48 -18.15
CA ASP A 199 -34.01 -40.06 -17.01
C ASP A 199 -33.74 -38.54 -17.07
N LEU A 200 -33.35 -38.00 -18.24
CA LEU A 200 -33.16 -36.55 -18.43
C LEU A 200 -34.47 -35.76 -18.24
N SER A 201 -35.63 -36.31 -18.62
CA SER A 201 -36.92 -35.65 -18.42
C SER A 201 -37.34 -35.60 -16.95
N ALA A 202 -36.92 -36.56 -16.12
CA ALA A 202 -37.13 -36.51 -14.68
C ALA A 202 -36.28 -35.39 -14.06
N LEU A 203 -34.97 -35.38 -14.36
CA LEU A 203 -34.06 -34.33 -13.88
C LEU A 203 -34.51 -32.92 -14.33
N LEU A 204 -34.91 -32.77 -15.60
CA LEU A 204 -35.41 -31.50 -16.13
C LEU A 204 -36.63 -30.97 -15.35
N ARG A 205 -37.47 -31.85 -14.80
CA ARG A 205 -38.64 -31.47 -14.01
C ARG A 205 -38.23 -30.88 -12.67
N GLU A 206 -37.29 -31.52 -12.00
CA GLU A 206 -36.72 -31.05 -10.73
C GLU A 206 -35.91 -29.76 -10.91
N ILE A 207 -35.13 -29.65 -11.98
CA ILE A 207 -34.42 -28.41 -12.35
C ILE A 207 -35.41 -27.26 -12.57
N ARG A 208 -36.51 -27.49 -13.31
CA ARG A 208 -37.53 -26.44 -13.52
C ARG A 208 -38.16 -25.95 -12.22
N LYS A 209 -38.37 -26.84 -11.26
CA LYS A 209 -38.87 -26.49 -9.92
C LYS A 209 -37.82 -25.69 -9.13
N THR A 210 -36.59 -26.18 -9.11
CA THR A 210 -35.49 -25.59 -8.32
C THR A 210 -35.06 -24.22 -8.84
N VAL A 211 -35.06 -24.00 -10.16
CA VAL A 211 -34.74 -22.70 -10.77
C VAL A 211 -35.72 -21.59 -10.35
N GLN A 212 -36.93 -21.94 -9.90
CA GLN A 212 -37.92 -20.98 -9.37
C GLN A 212 -37.70 -20.66 -7.89
N GLN A 213 -36.77 -21.33 -7.22
CA GLN A 213 -36.46 -21.20 -5.79
C GLN A 213 -35.00 -20.74 -5.64
N PRO A 214 -34.74 -19.41 -5.56
CA PRO A 214 -33.37 -18.91 -5.50
C PRO A 214 -32.54 -19.48 -4.34
N ASP A 215 -33.17 -19.66 -3.17
CA ASP A 215 -32.51 -20.10 -1.95
C ASP A 215 -32.15 -21.60 -1.93
N ALA A 216 -32.60 -22.37 -2.94
CA ALA A 216 -32.40 -23.82 -3.03
C ALA A 216 -30.98 -24.19 -3.51
N THR A 217 -29.94 -23.64 -2.88
CA THR A 217 -28.53 -23.78 -3.30
C THR A 217 -28.01 -25.22 -3.16
N ASP A 218 -28.32 -25.90 -2.06
CA ASP A 218 -27.90 -27.30 -1.85
C ASP A 218 -28.61 -28.24 -2.83
N ALA A 219 -29.93 -28.10 -2.97
CA ALA A 219 -30.71 -28.84 -3.97
C ALA A 219 -30.19 -28.58 -5.39
N TRP A 220 -29.75 -27.36 -5.70
CA TRP A 220 -29.13 -27.04 -6.98
C TRP A 220 -27.80 -27.77 -7.20
N ALA A 221 -26.95 -27.86 -6.17
CA ALA A 221 -25.71 -28.64 -6.22
C ALA A 221 -25.98 -30.14 -6.40
N GLU A 222 -26.95 -30.69 -5.68
CA GLU A 222 -27.39 -32.09 -5.83
C GLU A 222 -27.87 -32.39 -7.25
N LEU A 223 -28.64 -31.48 -7.87
CA LEU A 223 -29.11 -31.65 -9.24
C LEU A 223 -27.98 -31.66 -10.27
N ARG A 224 -26.90 -30.90 -10.05
CA ARG A 224 -25.70 -30.99 -10.89
C ARG A 224 -25.02 -32.35 -10.76
N GLN A 225 -24.88 -32.86 -9.53
CA GLN A 225 -24.30 -34.18 -9.29
C GLN A 225 -25.15 -35.31 -9.89
N GLN A 226 -26.48 -35.19 -9.81
CA GLN A 226 -27.40 -36.09 -10.50
C GLN A 226 -27.19 -36.04 -12.02
N PHE A 227 -26.97 -34.86 -12.60
CA PHE A 227 -26.68 -34.75 -14.03
C PHE A 227 -25.34 -35.38 -14.41
N ASN A 228 -24.27 -35.21 -13.61
CA ASN A 228 -22.99 -35.91 -13.81
C ASN A 228 -23.19 -37.43 -13.80
N THR A 229 -23.93 -37.94 -12.82
CA THR A 229 -24.27 -39.37 -12.74
C THR A 229 -25.02 -39.84 -13.99
N LEU A 230 -25.93 -39.02 -14.54
CA LEU A 230 -26.62 -39.34 -15.80
C LEU A 230 -25.67 -39.32 -17.00
N LEU A 231 -24.73 -38.37 -17.06
CA LEU A 231 -23.72 -38.29 -18.11
C LEU A 231 -22.82 -39.53 -18.10
N GLU A 232 -22.37 -39.99 -16.94
CA GLU A 232 -21.59 -41.22 -16.79
C GLU A 232 -22.38 -42.47 -17.22
N LYS A 233 -23.63 -42.56 -16.79
CA LYS A 233 -24.53 -43.70 -17.06
C LYS A 233 -24.93 -43.81 -18.53
N HIS A 234 -25.10 -42.69 -19.24
CA HIS A 234 -25.69 -42.67 -20.58
C HIS A 234 -24.76 -42.01 -21.61
N LYS A 235 -24.02 -42.82 -22.38
CA LYS A 235 -23.21 -42.34 -23.53
C LYS A 235 -23.98 -41.43 -24.50
N PRO A 236 -25.27 -41.65 -24.81
CA PRO A 236 -26.05 -40.71 -25.63
C PRO A 236 -26.10 -39.28 -25.07
N LEU A 237 -26.14 -39.11 -23.74
CA LEU A 237 -26.16 -37.79 -23.10
C LEU A 237 -24.83 -37.07 -23.28
N GLN A 238 -23.69 -37.77 -23.17
CA GLN A 238 -22.37 -37.19 -23.47
C GLN A 238 -22.28 -36.73 -24.93
N ARG A 239 -22.80 -37.53 -25.87
CA ARG A 239 -22.84 -37.18 -27.30
C ARG A 239 -23.65 -35.90 -27.54
N VAL A 240 -24.85 -35.79 -26.99
CA VAL A 240 -25.69 -34.59 -27.19
C VAL A 240 -25.15 -33.38 -26.41
N LEU A 241 -24.46 -33.58 -25.27
CA LEU A 241 -23.76 -32.51 -24.56
C LEU A 241 -22.65 -31.92 -25.43
N ASN A 242 -21.80 -32.78 -26.02
CA ASN A 242 -20.74 -32.36 -26.94
C ASN A 242 -21.31 -31.67 -28.19
N GLY A 243 -22.41 -32.20 -28.74
CA GLY A 243 -23.13 -31.55 -29.84
C GLY A 243 -23.69 -30.16 -29.46
N LEU A 244 -24.22 -30.02 -28.25
CA LEU A 244 -24.71 -28.74 -27.73
C LEU A 244 -23.58 -27.71 -27.58
N ARG A 245 -22.45 -28.13 -26.99
CA ARG A 245 -21.24 -27.30 -26.83
C ARG A 245 -20.80 -26.74 -28.18
N TRP A 246 -20.58 -27.62 -29.17
CA TRP A 246 -20.19 -27.21 -30.52
C TRP A 246 -21.21 -26.29 -31.18
N LYS A 247 -22.51 -26.62 -31.07
CA LYS A 247 -23.59 -25.82 -31.66
C LYS A 247 -23.68 -24.40 -31.12
N TYR A 248 -23.46 -24.20 -29.82
CA TYR A 248 -23.45 -22.85 -29.24
C TYR A 248 -22.13 -22.14 -29.54
N SER A 249 -21.00 -22.84 -29.53
CA SER A 249 -19.69 -22.25 -29.83
C SER A 249 -19.54 -21.82 -31.30
N ASP A 250 -20.16 -22.53 -32.24
CA ASP A 250 -20.05 -22.27 -33.69
C ASP A 250 -21.19 -21.36 -34.21
N ASN A 251 -22.24 -21.15 -33.42
CA ASN A 251 -23.38 -20.31 -33.79
C ASN A 251 -23.41 -19.02 -32.95
N SER A 252 -22.81 -17.96 -33.50
CA SER A 252 -22.72 -16.66 -32.83
C SER A 252 -24.07 -16.09 -32.42
N VAL A 253 -25.17 -16.37 -33.14
CA VAL A 253 -26.51 -15.90 -32.78
C VAL A 253 -27.06 -16.62 -31.55
N LEU A 254 -26.90 -17.95 -31.46
CA LEU A 254 -27.29 -18.72 -30.26
C LEU A 254 -26.45 -18.33 -29.05
N LEU A 255 -25.14 -18.16 -29.24
CA LEU A 255 -24.23 -17.71 -28.20
C LEU A 255 -24.57 -16.32 -27.70
N GLN A 256 -24.82 -15.37 -28.60
CA GLN A 256 -25.21 -13.99 -28.23
C GLN A 256 -26.52 -13.98 -27.44
N ARG A 257 -27.50 -14.82 -27.78
CA ARG A 257 -28.73 -14.96 -26.98
C ARG A 257 -28.43 -15.50 -25.60
N LEU A 258 -27.64 -16.57 -25.51
CA LEU A 258 -27.24 -17.14 -24.22
C LEU A 258 -26.50 -16.12 -23.36
N VAL A 259 -25.46 -15.46 -23.89
CA VAL A 259 -24.69 -14.41 -23.20
C VAL A 259 -25.59 -13.26 -22.77
N ARG A 260 -26.55 -12.85 -23.60
CA ARG A 260 -27.51 -11.81 -23.24
C ARG A 260 -28.45 -12.26 -22.13
N ASP A 261 -28.71 -13.55 -21.93
CA ASP A 261 -29.64 -14.02 -20.91
C ASP A 261 -28.95 -14.33 -19.56
N GLN A 262 -27.70 -13.88 -19.38
CA GLN A 262 -26.94 -13.98 -18.12
C GLN A 262 -27.26 -12.84 -17.15
N HIS A 263 -26.95 -13.06 -15.86
CA HIS A 263 -27.02 -12.04 -14.80
C HIS A 263 -25.82 -11.10 -14.78
N TYR A 264 -24.86 -11.31 -15.67
CA TYR A 264 -23.71 -10.45 -15.86
C TYR A 264 -23.61 -10.01 -17.31
N ARG A 265 -22.84 -8.96 -17.53
CA ARG A 265 -22.54 -8.43 -18.86
C ARG A 265 -21.05 -8.50 -19.13
N LEU A 266 -20.64 -9.48 -19.92
CA LEU A 266 -19.29 -9.55 -20.48
C LEU A 266 -19.00 -8.26 -21.27
N SER A 267 -17.92 -7.58 -20.92
CA SER A 267 -17.56 -6.28 -21.46
C SER A 267 -16.06 -6.20 -21.72
N HIS A 268 -15.68 -5.39 -22.71
CA HIS A 268 -14.28 -5.00 -22.90
C HIS A 268 -13.78 -4.28 -21.64
N TRP A 269 -12.58 -4.61 -21.18
CA TRP A 269 -12.07 -4.12 -19.89
C TRP A 269 -12.01 -2.59 -19.78
N LYS A 270 -11.76 -1.86 -20.87
CA LYS A 270 -11.74 -0.38 -20.89
C LYS A 270 -13.13 0.26 -20.73
N MET A 271 -14.21 -0.50 -20.81
CA MET A 271 -15.56 0.05 -20.68
C MET A 271 -15.81 0.64 -19.29
N THR A 272 -15.11 0.18 -18.25
CA THR A 272 -15.25 0.71 -16.88
C THR A 272 -14.88 2.17 -16.77
N GLU A 273 -13.95 2.66 -17.61
CA GLU A 273 -13.58 4.08 -17.70
C GLU A 273 -14.77 4.98 -18.08
N ARG A 274 -15.86 4.43 -18.63
CA ARG A 274 -17.05 5.18 -19.07
C ARG A 274 -18.34 4.77 -18.37
N HIS A 275 -18.47 3.48 -18.07
CA HIS A 275 -19.65 2.89 -17.47
C HIS A 275 -19.24 1.80 -16.49
N ILE A 276 -19.73 1.87 -15.26
CA ILE A 276 -19.54 0.84 -14.25
C ILE A 276 -20.76 0.83 -13.34
N ASN A 277 -21.13 -0.32 -12.79
CA ASN A 277 -22.24 -0.41 -11.84
C ASN A 277 -21.89 -1.18 -10.57
N TYR A 278 -20.61 -1.28 -10.26
CA TYR A 278 -20.11 -1.79 -8.98
C TYR A 278 -18.98 -0.88 -8.51
N ARG A 279 -18.74 -0.81 -7.20
CA ARG A 279 -17.56 -0.14 -6.67
C ARG A 279 -16.38 -1.10 -6.68
N ARG A 280 -15.21 -0.59 -7.07
CA ARG A 280 -13.95 -1.31 -7.11
C ARG A 280 -12.89 -0.63 -6.25
N PHE A 281 -11.83 -1.37 -5.92
CA PHE A 281 -10.68 -0.81 -5.23
C PHE A 281 -9.84 0.01 -6.23
N PHE A 282 -9.70 1.31 -5.96
CA PHE A 282 -9.06 2.27 -6.86
C PHE A 282 -9.54 2.15 -8.32
N THR A 283 -8.60 1.86 -9.23
CA THR A 283 -8.85 1.61 -10.63
C THR A 283 -8.60 0.16 -11.04
N VAL A 284 -8.70 -0.79 -10.11
CA VAL A 284 -8.44 -2.22 -10.34
C VAL A 284 -9.76 -2.95 -10.63
N ASN A 285 -9.96 -3.41 -11.88
CA ASN A 285 -11.19 -4.11 -12.28
C ASN A 285 -11.39 -5.43 -11.51
N ASP A 286 -10.28 -6.04 -11.09
CA ASP A 286 -10.20 -7.36 -10.47
C ASP A 286 -10.53 -7.37 -8.98
N LEU A 287 -10.82 -6.21 -8.38
CA LEU A 287 -11.17 -6.09 -6.96
C LEU A 287 -12.51 -5.38 -6.82
N ILE A 288 -13.50 -6.07 -6.27
CA ILE A 288 -14.85 -5.57 -6.05
C ILE A 288 -15.07 -5.29 -4.57
N CYS A 289 -15.63 -4.12 -4.27
CA CYS A 289 -15.76 -3.69 -2.89
C CYS A 289 -16.99 -4.28 -2.19
N LEU A 290 -16.79 -4.60 -0.91
CA LEU A 290 -17.82 -5.05 0.01
C LEU A 290 -18.67 -3.88 0.51
N ALA A 291 -19.92 -4.16 0.86
CA ALA A 291 -20.82 -3.26 1.59
C ALA A 291 -20.67 -3.46 3.11
N ALA A 292 -19.47 -3.25 3.64
CA ALA A 292 -19.11 -3.54 5.03
C ALA A 292 -19.89 -2.71 6.08
N GLU A 293 -20.62 -1.67 5.67
CA GLU A 293 -21.58 -0.96 6.52
C GLU A 293 -22.80 -1.81 6.90
N ASN A 294 -23.11 -2.86 6.12
CA ASN A 294 -24.16 -3.82 6.45
C ASN A 294 -23.66 -4.79 7.53
N GLN A 295 -24.42 -4.91 8.62
CA GLN A 295 -24.08 -5.77 9.76
C GLN A 295 -23.88 -7.24 9.34
N GLU A 296 -24.73 -7.78 8.46
CA GLU A 296 -24.61 -9.18 8.01
C GLU A 296 -23.28 -9.41 7.25
N VAL A 297 -22.87 -8.45 6.43
CA VAL A 297 -21.62 -8.50 5.66
C VAL A 297 -20.43 -8.42 6.61
N PHE A 298 -20.47 -7.50 7.58
CA PHE A 298 -19.47 -7.37 8.63
C PHE A 298 -19.31 -8.67 9.42
N ASP A 299 -20.42 -9.23 9.94
CA ASP A 299 -20.43 -10.44 10.74
C ASP A 299 -19.92 -11.65 9.94
N ARG A 300 -20.34 -11.77 8.68
CA ARG A 300 -19.94 -12.88 7.81
C ARG A 300 -18.46 -12.81 7.46
N TYR A 301 -17.92 -11.63 7.15
CA TYR A 301 -16.52 -11.45 6.79
C TYR A 301 -15.58 -11.62 7.99
N HIS A 302 -15.96 -11.15 9.18
CA HIS A 302 -15.07 -11.16 10.36
C HIS A 302 -15.19 -12.42 11.22
N ARG A 303 -16.05 -13.38 10.86
CA ARG A 303 -16.26 -14.62 11.62
C ARG A 303 -14.94 -15.34 11.91
N PHE A 304 -14.14 -15.58 10.89
CA PHE A 304 -12.89 -16.31 11.05
C PHE A 304 -11.87 -15.54 11.91
N ILE A 305 -11.75 -14.23 11.72
CA ILE A 305 -10.89 -13.37 12.57
C ILE A 305 -11.33 -13.41 14.03
N LYS A 306 -12.63 -13.37 14.31
CA LYS A 306 -13.17 -13.52 15.66
C LYS A 306 -12.84 -14.89 16.25
N GLU A 307 -12.98 -15.97 15.48
CA GLU A 307 -12.60 -17.31 15.93
C GLU A 307 -11.11 -17.41 16.29
N LEU A 308 -10.22 -16.82 15.47
CA LEU A 308 -8.79 -16.78 15.77
C LEU A 308 -8.49 -15.97 17.04
N TYR A 309 -9.17 -14.83 17.22
CA TYR A 309 -9.01 -13.99 18.40
C TYR A 309 -9.52 -14.67 19.68
N ASP A 310 -10.70 -15.30 19.63
CA ASP A 310 -11.30 -16.01 20.77
C ASP A 310 -10.44 -17.19 21.24
N LYS A 311 -9.78 -17.88 20.30
CA LYS A 311 -8.80 -18.93 20.60
C LYS A 311 -7.46 -18.39 21.11
N GLY A 312 -7.30 -17.06 21.17
CA GLY A 312 -6.05 -16.40 21.53
C GLY A 312 -4.91 -16.70 20.55
N LEU A 313 -5.23 -16.89 19.26
CA LEU A 313 -4.25 -17.13 18.21
C LEU A 313 -3.67 -15.83 17.66
N ILE A 314 -4.43 -14.73 17.75
CA ILE A 314 -4.00 -13.37 17.42
C ILE A 314 -4.34 -12.42 18.57
N GLN A 315 -3.58 -11.33 18.71
CA GLN A 315 -3.76 -10.32 19.75
C GLN A 315 -4.30 -8.98 19.20
N GLY A 316 -4.37 -8.86 17.87
CA GLY A 316 -4.80 -7.63 17.23
C GLY A 316 -4.86 -7.74 15.71
N VAL A 317 -5.30 -6.65 15.09
CA VAL A 317 -5.43 -6.53 13.65
C VAL A 317 -4.90 -5.19 13.13
N ARG A 318 -4.38 -5.22 11.90
CA ARG A 318 -4.16 -4.03 11.06
C ARG A 318 -5.24 -4.00 10.00
N VAL A 319 -5.97 -2.90 9.90
CA VAL A 319 -7.09 -2.73 8.96
C VAL A 319 -6.57 -2.12 7.66
N ASP A 320 -6.65 -2.86 6.57
CA ASP A 320 -6.33 -2.38 5.22
C ASP A 320 -7.36 -1.38 4.71
N HIS A 321 -6.87 -0.32 4.06
CA HIS A 321 -7.63 0.65 3.29
C HIS A 321 -8.93 1.12 3.97
N VAL A 322 -8.81 1.61 5.21
CA VAL A 322 -9.97 2.06 6.02
C VAL A 322 -10.76 3.17 5.31
N ASP A 323 -10.07 4.00 4.52
CA ASP A 323 -10.66 5.11 3.76
C ASP A 323 -11.53 4.67 2.58
N GLY A 324 -11.48 3.40 2.17
CA GLY A 324 -12.42 2.85 1.18
C GLY A 324 -13.82 2.59 1.76
N LEU A 325 -13.93 2.49 3.09
CA LEU A 325 -15.15 2.13 3.77
C LEU A 325 -16.20 3.24 3.69
N ALA A 326 -17.44 2.79 3.63
CA ALA A 326 -18.63 3.62 3.59
C ALA A 326 -18.79 4.47 4.86
N ASN A 327 -18.51 3.88 6.01
CA ASN A 327 -18.58 4.50 7.33
C ASN A 327 -17.48 3.87 8.22
N PRO A 328 -16.23 4.40 8.17
CA PRO A 328 -15.08 3.80 8.84
C PRO A 328 -15.19 3.83 10.37
N GLY A 329 -15.68 4.91 10.97
CA GLY A 329 -15.88 5.03 12.42
C GLY A 329 -16.89 4.01 12.93
N GLN A 330 -18.02 3.79 12.25
CA GLN A 330 -18.96 2.71 12.61
C GLN A 330 -18.30 1.34 12.47
N TYR A 331 -17.56 1.10 11.38
CA TYR A 331 -16.86 -0.14 11.18
C TYR A 331 -15.86 -0.42 12.31
N LEU A 332 -15.04 0.57 12.69
CA LEU A 332 -14.05 0.43 13.75
C LEU A 332 -14.69 0.24 15.14
N ARG A 333 -15.82 0.91 15.42
CA ARG A 333 -16.61 0.66 16.64
C ARG A 333 -17.16 -0.76 16.70
N ARG A 334 -17.65 -1.31 15.57
CA ARG A 334 -18.07 -2.71 15.48
C ARG A 334 -16.89 -3.67 15.65
N LEU A 335 -15.75 -3.36 15.06
CA LEU A 335 -14.53 -4.17 15.19
C LEU A 335 -14.00 -4.18 16.61
N ARG A 336 -13.98 -3.02 17.29
CA ARG A 336 -13.67 -2.90 18.71
C ARG A 336 -14.65 -3.69 19.57
N ALA A 337 -15.95 -3.62 19.31
CA ALA A 337 -16.95 -4.40 20.03
C ALA A 337 -16.79 -5.92 19.79
N LEU A 338 -16.38 -6.32 18.58
CA LEU A 338 -16.15 -7.71 18.21
C LEU A 338 -14.91 -8.30 18.91
N LEU A 339 -13.80 -7.56 18.96
CA LEU A 339 -12.52 -8.04 19.50
C LEU A 339 -12.30 -7.66 20.98
N GLY A 340 -13.05 -6.70 21.51
CA GLY A 340 -12.92 -6.21 22.88
C GLY A 340 -11.81 -5.17 23.08
N GLU A 341 -11.78 -4.61 24.29
CA GLU A 341 -10.90 -3.48 24.67
C GLU A 341 -9.42 -3.86 24.70
N GLU A 342 -9.09 -5.15 24.82
CA GLU A 342 -7.70 -5.60 24.92
C GLU A 342 -7.02 -5.77 23.54
N ALA A 343 -7.79 -5.81 22.46
CA ALA A 343 -7.24 -6.02 21.12
C ALA A 343 -6.41 -4.81 20.64
N TYR A 344 -5.26 -5.08 20.03
CA TYR A 344 -4.51 -4.04 19.32
C TYR A 344 -5.11 -3.83 17.93
N ILE A 345 -5.62 -2.63 17.63
CA ILE A 345 -6.23 -2.28 16.33
C ILE A 345 -5.50 -1.05 15.79
N VAL A 346 -4.88 -1.19 14.63
CA VAL A 346 -4.31 -0.07 13.88
C VAL A 346 -4.90 -0.02 12.48
N VAL A 347 -4.86 1.14 11.85
CA VAL A 347 -5.46 1.37 10.53
C VAL A 347 -4.42 1.82 9.53
N GLU A 348 -4.50 1.30 8.31
CA GLU A 348 -3.86 1.95 7.17
C GLU A 348 -4.66 3.19 6.81
N LYS A 349 -4.10 4.36 7.12
CA LYS A 349 -4.65 5.66 6.76
C LYS A 349 -3.50 6.60 6.43
N ILE A 350 -3.57 7.26 5.29
CA ILE A 350 -2.57 8.23 4.86
C ILE A 350 -3.03 9.61 5.31
N LEU A 351 -2.17 10.32 6.05
CA LEU A 351 -2.42 11.67 6.54
C LEU A 351 -1.63 12.65 5.67
N GLU A 352 -2.29 13.69 5.16
CA GLU A 352 -1.61 14.84 4.55
C GLU A 352 -1.04 15.77 5.64
N GLU A 353 -0.19 16.73 5.24
CA GLU A 353 0.38 17.71 6.18
C GLU A 353 -0.73 18.47 6.94
N GLY A 354 -0.62 18.49 8.28
CA GLY A 354 -1.62 19.12 9.15
C GLY A 354 -2.93 18.31 9.33
N GLU A 355 -3.07 17.16 8.68
CA GLU A 355 -4.20 16.26 8.90
C GLU A 355 -3.98 15.42 10.16
N HIS A 356 -5.06 15.21 10.94
CA HIS A 356 -5.05 14.36 12.12
C HIS A 356 -6.02 13.18 11.95
N LEU A 357 -5.64 12.02 12.50
CA LEU A 357 -6.54 10.88 12.60
C LEU A 357 -7.73 11.24 13.50
N PRO A 358 -8.98 10.86 13.15
CA PRO A 358 -10.14 11.13 14.01
C PRO A 358 -9.94 10.55 15.42
N GLU A 359 -10.01 11.41 16.43
CA GLU A 359 -9.72 11.07 17.83
C GLU A 359 -10.78 10.15 18.47
N ASP A 360 -11.98 10.06 17.88
CA ASP A 360 -13.07 9.19 18.35
C ASP A 360 -12.97 7.75 17.82
N TRP A 361 -12.01 7.45 16.94
CA TRP A 361 -11.80 6.10 16.44
C TRP A 361 -11.20 5.22 17.53
N PRO A 362 -11.79 4.05 17.84
CA PRO A 362 -11.34 3.20 18.95
C PRO A 362 -10.12 2.32 18.56
N VAL A 363 -9.04 2.96 18.11
CA VAL A 363 -7.83 2.36 17.56
C VAL A 363 -6.58 2.86 18.29
N GLN A 364 -5.48 2.13 18.19
CA GLN A 364 -4.18 2.52 18.74
C GLN A 364 -3.44 3.54 17.84
N GLY A 365 -3.88 3.69 16.58
CA GLY A 365 -3.41 4.72 15.66
C GLY A 365 -3.25 4.20 14.23
N GLU A 366 -2.44 4.91 13.45
CA GLU A 366 -2.12 4.59 12.06
C GLU A 366 -0.95 3.61 11.91
N SER A 367 -0.79 3.01 10.72
CA SER A 367 0.21 1.99 10.41
C SER A 367 1.64 2.53 10.14
N GLY A 368 1.86 3.83 10.26
CA GLY A 368 3.16 4.48 10.41
C GLY A 368 3.65 5.30 9.22
N TYR A 369 2.83 5.57 8.20
CA TYR A 369 3.25 6.40 7.05
C TYR A 369 3.51 7.86 7.45
N GLY A 370 2.70 8.41 8.36
CA GLY A 370 2.96 9.76 8.88
C GLY A 370 4.27 9.82 9.67
N PHE A 371 4.61 8.77 10.44
CA PHE A 371 5.91 8.68 11.11
C PHE A 371 7.07 8.58 10.10
N LEU A 372 6.91 7.75 9.05
CA LEU A 372 7.88 7.62 7.96
C LEU A 372 8.21 8.98 7.35
N ALA A 373 7.19 9.75 6.98
CA ALA A 373 7.34 11.06 6.38
C ALA A 373 8.08 12.03 7.32
N HIS A 374 7.68 12.14 8.58
CA HIS A 374 8.36 13.00 9.56
C HIS A 374 9.85 12.65 9.70
N VAL A 375 10.20 11.36 9.74
CA VAL A 375 11.60 10.93 9.83
C VAL A 375 12.35 11.23 8.54
N SER A 376 11.76 10.97 7.37
CA SER A 376 12.34 11.34 6.09
C SER A 376 12.66 12.83 6.04
N GLN A 377 11.69 13.67 6.41
CA GLN A 377 11.81 15.11 6.42
C GLN A 377 12.80 15.64 7.46
N LEU A 378 12.95 15.00 8.62
CA LEU A 378 13.99 15.34 9.61
C LEU A 378 15.41 15.22 9.05
N PHE A 379 15.64 14.22 8.18
CA PHE A 379 16.95 14.01 7.52
C PHE A 379 17.09 14.75 6.19
N THR A 380 16.15 15.65 5.87
CA THR A 380 16.22 16.55 4.72
C THR A 380 16.48 17.97 5.22
N THR A 381 17.48 18.63 4.62
CA THR A 381 17.92 19.96 5.04
C THR A 381 16.98 21.03 4.47
N PRO A 382 16.25 21.79 5.32
CA PRO A 382 15.29 22.79 4.84
C PRO A 382 15.92 23.87 3.95
N GLU A 383 17.15 24.29 4.25
CA GLU A 383 17.87 25.30 3.47
C GLU A 383 18.26 24.79 2.07
N GLY A 384 18.26 23.48 1.85
CA GLY A 384 18.51 22.84 0.57
C GLY A 384 17.32 22.79 -0.37
N ALA A 385 16.10 23.04 0.12
CA ALA A 385 14.86 22.89 -0.64
C ALA A 385 14.81 23.79 -1.89
N ALA A 386 15.00 25.10 -1.70
CA ALA A 386 14.94 26.07 -2.80
C ALA A 386 16.08 25.86 -3.82
N PRO A 387 17.36 25.66 -3.42
CA PRO A 387 18.43 25.29 -4.35
C PRO A 387 18.18 24.00 -5.14
N LEU A 388 17.63 22.95 -4.51
CA LEU A 388 17.28 21.71 -5.23
C LEU A 388 16.17 21.94 -6.26
N ALA A 389 15.16 22.73 -5.91
CA ALA A 389 14.12 23.10 -6.85
C ALA A 389 14.70 23.87 -8.05
N GLU A 390 15.64 24.79 -7.83
CA GLU A 390 16.34 25.51 -8.91
C GLU A 390 17.15 24.56 -9.79
N VAL A 391 17.93 23.64 -9.20
CA VAL A 391 18.68 22.60 -9.95
C VAL A 391 17.75 21.78 -10.83
N TYR A 392 16.63 21.32 -10.27
CA TYR A 392 15.64 20.55 -11.00
C TYR A 392 15.03 21.34 -12.17
N GLN A 393 14.60 22.58 -11.93
CA GLN A 393 14.00 23.46 -12.94
C GLN A 393 14.98 23.73 -14.10
N ASN A 394 16.23 24.04 -13.76
CA ASN A 394 17.29 24.27 -14.75
C ASN A 394 17.59 22.99 -15.55
N PHE A 395 17.57 21.82 -14.92
CA PHE A 395 17.84 20.56 -15.58
C PHE A 395 16.73 20.18 -16.57
N ILE A 396 15.46 20.35 -16.21
CA ILE A 396 14.32 19.97 -17.07
C ILE A 396 13.87 21.06 -18.04
N GLY A 397 14.28 22.31 -17.81
CA GLY A 397 13.93 23.46 -18.64
C GLY A 397 12.49 23.98 -18.45
N THR A 398 11.85 23.65 -17.33
CA THR A 398 10.47 24.09 -16.99
C THR A 398 10.35 24.36 -15.49
N GLN A 399 9.31 25.09 -15.08
CA GLN A 399 9.02 25.41 -13.68
C GLN A 399 7.66 24.82 -13.24
N PRO A 400 7.58 23.51 -12.95
CA PRO A 400 6.34 22.91 -12.50
C PRO A 400 5.98 23.41 -11.10
N VAL A 401 4.73 23.84 -10.92
CA VAL A 401 4.14 24.13 -9.60
C VAL A 401 3.45 22.87 -9.09
N TYR A 402 3.85 22.38 -7.92
CA TYR A 402 3.38 21.08 -7.38
C TYR A 402 1.84 20.99 -7.34
N ALA A 403 1.18 21.98 -6.73
CA ALA A 403 -0.27 22.03 -6.64
C ALA A 403 -0.99 21.95 -8.00
N ASP A 404 -0.39 22.49 -9.06
CA ASP A 404 -0.95 22.41 -10.42
C ASP A 404 -0.69 21.06 -11.08
N VAL A 405 0.45 20.41 -10.80
CA VAL A 405 0.70 19.03 -11.23
C VAL A 405 -0.33 18.11 -10.56
N VAL A 406 -0.51 18.21 -9.24
CA VAL A 406 -1.52 17.45 -8.47
C VAL A 406 -2.92 17.62 -9.06
N TYR A 407 -3.36 18.88 -9.23
CA TYR A 407 -4.67 19.18 -9.79
C TYR A 407 -4.84 18.56 -11.18
N THR A 408 -3.83 18.74 -12.05
CA THR A 408 -3.88 18.21 -13.43
C THR A 408 -3.94 16.69 -13.45
N GLN A 409 -3.16 16.00 -12.61
CA GLN A 409 -3.14 14.53 -12.57
C GLN A 409 -4.42 13.96 -11.94
N LYS A 410 -4.92 14.56 -10.86
CA LYS A 410 -6.24 14.20 -10.30
C LYS A 410 -7.32 14.35 -11.36
N ARG A 411 -7.39 15.49 -12.06
CA ARG A 411 -8.36 15.66 -13.16
C ARG A 411 -8.24 14.59 -14.23
N PHE A 412 -7.03 14.32 -14.71
CA PHE A 412 -6.80 13.29 -15.73
C PHE A 412 -7.29 11.91 -15.28
N ILE A 413 -6.96 11.47 -14.06
CA ILE A 413 -7.43 10.19 -13.52
C ILE A 413 -8.96 10.18 -13.43
N LEU A 414 -9.55 11.26 -12.91
CA LEU A 414 -10.99 11.36 -12.74
C LEU A 414 -11.75 11.31 -14.07
N THR A 415 -11.26 12.00 -15.11
CA THR A 415 -11.96 12.09 -16.40
C THR A 415 -11.66 10.91 -17.32
N GLU A 416 -10.43 10.40 -17.34
CA GLU A 416 -9.99 9.38 -18.29
C GLU A 416 -10.03 7.94 -17.72
N ARG A 417 -9.91 7.77 -16.40
CA ARG A 417 -9.77 6.43 -15.78
C ARG A 417 -10.92 6.07 -14.84
N MET A 418 -11.62 7.07 -14.31
CA MET A 418 -12.74 6.92 -13.37
C MET A 418 -14.04 7.55 -13.89
N GLY A 419 -14.19 7.68 -15.21
CA GLY A 419 -15.34 8.36 -15.80
C GLY A 419 -16.68 7.63 -15.54
N GLY A 420 -16.68 6.31 -15.41
CA GLY A 420 -17.85 5.52 -15.03
C GLY A 420 -18.32 5.83 -13.61
N GLU A 421 -17.39 5.87 -12.67
CA GLU A 421 -17.58 6.23 -11.28
C GLU A 421 -18.08 7.68 -11.13
N LEU A 422 -17.45 8.62 -11.84
CA LEU A 422 -17.87 10.03 -11.89
C LEU A 422 -19.31 10.18 -12.42
N ASN A 423 -19.68 9.43 -13.46
CA ASN A 423 -21.05 9.45 -14.00
C ASN A 423 -22.08 8.97 -12.96
N ASN A 424 -21.73 7.97 -12.15
CA ASN A 424 -22.58 7.51 -11.06
C ASN A 424 -22.71 8.56 -9.95
N LEU A 425 -21.60 9.24 -9.61
CA LEU A 425 -21.60 10.29 -8.61
C LEU A 425 -22.42 11.50 -9.04
N MET A 426 -22.33 11.93 -10.31
CA MET A 426 -23.17 12.98 -10.88
C MET A 426 -24.66 12.67 -10.79
N ARG A 427 -25.04 11.39 -10.99
CA ARG A 427 -26.43 10.95 -10.83
C ARG A 427 -26.88 11.05 -9.37
N LEU A 428 -26.02 10.70 -8.41
CA LEU A 428 -26.32 10.87 -6.99
C LEU A 428 -26.43 12.34 -6.60
N TRP A 429 -25.56 13.21 -7.13
CA TRP A 429 -25.68 14.65 -6.92
C TRP A 429 -27.02 15.17 -7.46
N LYS A 430 -27.42 14.77 -8.68
CA LYS A 430 -28.73 15.13 -9.22
C LYS A 430 -29.86 14.76 -8.25
N LEU A 431 -29.85 13.55 -7.72
CA LEU A 431 -30.88 13.08 -6.77
C LEU A 431 -30.84 13.81 -5.42
N ALA A 432 -29.71 14.39 -5.04
CA ALA A 432 -29.56 15.19 -3.83
C ALA A 432 -30.14 16.62 -3.94
N LEU A 433 -30.50 17.05 -5.15
CA LEU A 433 -31.05 18.38 -5.40
C LEU A 433 -32.60 18.39 -5.38
N PRO A 434 -33.24 19.55 -5.15
CA PRO A 434 -34.68 19.73 -5.35
C PRO A 434 -35.12 19.41 -6.79
N GLU A 435 -36.36 18.98 -6.99
CA GLU A 435 -36.89 18.58 -8.31
C GLU A 435 -36.74 19.68 -9.39
N GLU A 436 -36.91 20.94 -9.01
CA GLU A 436 -36.74 22.10 -9.89
C GLU A 436 -35.30 22.15 -10.45
N SER A 437 -34.28 22.05 -9.59
CA SER A 437 -32.87 21.99 -10.01
C SER A 437 -32.55 20.74 -10.83
N GLN A 438 -33.23 19.61 -10.56
CA GLN A 438 -33.09 18.39 -11.37
C GLN A 438 -33.61 18.56 -12.79
N SER A 439 -34.65 19.39 -12.98
CA SER A 439 -35.22 19.69 -14.29
C SER A 439 -34.32 20.62 -15.13
N LEU A 440 -33.57 21.52 -14.48
CA LEU A 440 -32.60 22.44 -15.07
C LEU A 440 -31.16 21.87 -15.13
N TRP A 441 -31.05 20.55 -15.24
CA TRP A 441 -29.78 19.84 -15.18
C TRP A 441 -28.94 20.05 -16.46
N GLU A 442 -27.96 20.95 -16.40
CA GLU A 442 -26.92 21.10 -17.43
C GLU A 442 -25.72 20.21 -17.09
N LEU A 443 -25.44 19.25 -17.98
CA LEU A 443 -24.52 18.15 -17.71
C LEU A 443 -23.06 18.62 -17.67
N ASN A 444 -22.65 19.48 -18.59
CA ASN A 444 -21.23 19.79 -18.81
C ASN A 444 -20.67 20.68 -17.70
N SER A 445 -21.38 21.75 -17.33
CA SER A 445 -20.97 22.69 -16.29
C SER A 445 -20.98 22.03 -14.92
N ARG A 446 -21.95 21.14 -14.63
CA ARG A 446 -21.95 20.35 -13.38
C ARG A 446 -20.85 19.31 -13.36
N ARG A 447 -20.60 18.61 -14.47
CA ARG A 447 -19.44 17.72 -14.56
C ARG A 447 -18.14 18.48 -14.28
N GLU A 448 -17.96 19.64 -14.90
CA GLU A 448 -16.79 20.48 -14.68
C GLU A 448 -16.69 20.96 -13.23
N ALA A 449 -17.80 21.40 -12.62
CA ALA A 449 -17.82 21.82 -11.22
C ALA A 449 -17.37 20.70 -10.27
N LEU A 450 -17.92 19.49 -10.45
CA LEU A 450 -17.59 18.34 -9.61
C LEU A 450 -16.15 17.87 -9.83
N VAL A 451 -15.67 17.84 -11.08
CA VAL A 451 -14.28 17.50 -11.40
C VAL A 451 -13.31 18.50 -10.77
N THR A 452 -13.58 19.80 -10.89
CA THR A 452 -12.76 20.86 -10.30
C THR A 452 -12.75 20.78 -8.77
N LEU A 453 -13.90 20.54 -8.13
CA LEU A 453 -13.98 20.32 -6.68
C LEU A 453 -13.15 19.13 -6.23
N MET A 454 -13.36 17.96 -6.84
CA MET A 454 -12.66 16.72 -6.46
C MET A 454 -11.15 16.80 -6.72
N ALA A 455 -10.73 17.42 -7.82
CA ALA A 455 -9.32 17.61 -8.10
C ALA A 455 -8.64 18.66 -7.19
N SER A 456 -9.42 19.53 -6.56
CA SER A 456 -8.94 20.51 -5.58
C SER A 456 -9.03 20.00 -4.13
N PHE A 457 -9.43 18.74 -3.94
CA PHE A 457 -9.59 18.19 -2.59
C PHE A 457 -8.23 18.01 -1.91
N PRO A 458 -8.00 18.61 -0.72
CA PRO A 458 -6.66 18.71 -0.14
C PRO A 458 -6.21 17.42 0.58
N VAL A 459 -7.15 16.65 1.13
CA VAL A 459 -6.88 15.40 1.87
C VAL A 459 -7.41 14.17 1.13
N TYR A 460 -7.12 12.96 1.61
CA TYR A 460 -7.68 11.73 1.03
C TYR A 460 -9.21 11.74 1.06
N ARG A 461 -9.80 12.04 2.22
CA ARG A 461 -11.26 12.15 2.38
C ARG A 461 -11.62 12.84 3.69
N THR A 462 -12.88 13.19 3.80
CA THR A 462 -13.53 13.55 5.06
C THR A 462 -14.30 12.36 5.65
N TYR A 463 -14.75 12.54 6.89
CA TYR A 463 -15.43 11.54 7.72
C TYR A 463 -16.81 12.03 8.20
N ALA A 464 -17.54 12.71 7.32
CA ALA A 464 -18.91 13.17 7.54
C ALA A 464 -19.89 11.99 7.51
N GLU A 465 -19.91 11.21 8.59
CA GLU A 465 -20.72 9.99 8.74
C GLU A 465 -22.19 10.27 9.03
N GLN A 466 -22.45 11.16 10.00
CA GLN A 466 -23.79 11.57 10.42
C GLN A 466 -23.82 13.08 10.68
N PRO A 467 -24.93 13.75 10.35
CA PRO A 467 -25.14 15.15 10.70
C PRO A 467 -25.38 15.31 12.23
N PRO A 468 -25.00 16.46 12.82
CA PRO A 468 -24.20 17.52 12.20
C PRO A 468 -22.76 17.06 11.96
N PHE A 469 -22.21 17.36 10.78
CA PHE A 469 -20.83 16.98 10.44
C PHE A 469 -19.81 17.65 11.36
N SER A 470 -18.60 17.09 11.48
CA SER A 470 -17.57 17.67 12.34
C SER A 470 -17.08 19.02 11.81
N GLU A 471 -16.52 19.86 12.68
CA GLU A 471 -15.93 21.13 12.26
C GLU A 471 -14.71 20.92 11.36
N ALA A 472 -13.90 19.89 11.65
CA ALA A 472 -12.77 19.49 10.82
C ALA A 472 -13.21 19.15 9.39
N ASP A 473 -14.25 18.33 9.23
CA ASP A 473 -14.77 17.99 7.90
C ASP A 473 -15.31 19.22 7.16
N ARG A 474 -16.04 20.10 7.86
CA ARG A 474 -16.54 21.35 7.28
C ARG A 474 -15.40 22.24 6.80
N HIS A 475 -14.31 22.34 7.55
CA HIS A 475 -13.14 23.13 7.18
C HIS A 475 -12.51 22.61 5.88
N VAL A 476 -12.30 21.30 5.77
CA VAL A 476 -11.78 20.65 4.56
C VAL A 476 -12.69 20.93 3.35
N TRP A 477 -14.01 20.83 3.52
CA TRP A 477 -14.96 21.14 2.45
C TRP A 477 -14.89 22.61 2.03
N GLN A 478 -14.78 23.54 2.98
CA GLN A 478 -14.63 24.98 2.71
C GLN A 478 -13.35 25.27 1.93
N GLU A 479 -12.23 24.67 2.32
CA GLU A 479 -10.95 24.81 1.64
C GLU A 479 -11.04 24.30 0.19
N ALA A 480 -11.52 23.07 0.00
CA ALA A 480 -11.67 22.47 -1.32
C ALA A 480 -12.59 23.32 -2.23
N LEU A 481 -13.69 23.86 -1.69
CA LEU A 481 -14.60 24.74 -2.40
C LEU A 481 -13.95 26.07 -2.76
N ALA A 482 -13.16 26.67 -1.86
CA ALA A 482 -12.46 27.92 -2.12
C ALA A 482 -11.38 27.75 -3.21
N LEU A 483 -10.63 26.65 -3.18
CA LEU A 483 -9.66 26.30 -4.22
C LEU A 483 -10.35 26.08 -5.58
N ALA A 484 -11.47 25.35 -5.59
CA ALA A 484 -12.24 25.08 -6.79
C ALA A 484 -12.83 26.37 -7.40
N GLU A 485 -13.38 27.26 -6.57
CA GLU A 485 -13.93 28.55 -6.96
C GLU A 485 -12.85 29.46 -7.57
N LYS A 486 -11.65 29.50 -6.97
CA LYS A 486 -10.50 30.22 -7.53
C LYS A 486 -10.08 29.69 -8.90
N ARG A 487 -10.14 28.38 -9.12
CA ARG A 487 -9.78 27.74 -10.41
C ARG A 487 -10.86 27.88 -11.48
N SER A 488 -12.12 28.08 -11.10
CA SER A 488 -13.24 28.17 -12.04
C SER A 488 -14.33 29.14 -11.55
N PRO A 489 -14.03 30.46 -11.53
CA PRO A 489 -14.95 31.48 -11.02
C PRO A 489 -16.23 31.61 -11.85
N GLN A 490 -16.20 31.22 -13.12
CA GLN A 490 -17.35 31.24 -14.02
C GLN A 490 -18.49 30.27 -13.64
N LEU A 491 -18.29 29.40 -12.64
CA LEU A 491 -19.27 28.41 -12.14
C LEU A 491 -19.93 28.84 -10.81
N GLU A 492 -19.98 30.14 -10.52
CA GLU A 492 -20.43 30.71 -9.24
C GLU A 492 -21.73 30.10 -8.67
N ASP A 493 -22.77 29.96 -9.50
CA ASP A 493 -24.05 29.40 -9.05
C ASP A 493 -23.97 27.93 -8.65
N LEU A 494 -23.09 27.16 -9.30
CA LEU A 494 -22.85 25.76 -8.94
C LEU A 494 -22.04 25.64 -7.65
N TRP A 495 -21.18 26.62 -7.34
CA TRP A 495 -20.49 26.67 -6.04
C TRP A 495 -21.46 26.97 -4.91
N LYS A 496 -22.46 27.84 -5.12
CA LYS A 496 -23.55 28.06 -4.16
C LYS A 496 -24.37 26.78 -3.94
N GLU A 497 -24.68 26.06 -5.02
CA GLU A 497 -25.39 24.76 -4.96
C GLU A 497 -24.59 23.71 -4.17
N LEU A 498 -23.29 23.55 -4.44
CA LEU A 498 -22.42 22.61 -3.73
C LEU A 498 -22.21 23.01 -2.27
N LYS A 499 -22.03 24.30 -1.96
CA LYS A 499 -21.99 24.81 -0.57
C LYS A 499 -23.27 24.44 0.17
N ALA A 500 -24.44 24.57 -0.46
CA ALA A 500 -25.72 24.21 0.15
C ALA A 500 -25.87 22.72 0.44
N VAL A 501 -25.27 21.83 -0.36
CA VAL A 501 -25.30 20.37 -0.14
C VAL A 501 -24.26 19.94 0.90
N LEU A 502 -23.05 20.49 0.85
CA LEU A 502 -21.90 20.02 1.63
C LEU A 502 -21.78 20.68 3.01
N LEU A 503 -22.15 21.96 3.14
CA LEU A 503 -21.91 22.74 4.36
C LEU A 503 -23.18 23.03 5.17
N SER A 504 -24.36 22.90 4.57
CA SER A 504 -25.60 23.43 5.12
C SER A 504 -26.63 22.32 5.37
N LYS A 505 -26.86 21.95 6.64
CA LYS A 505 -28.12 21.44 7.24
C LYS A 505 -27.86 20.71 8.57
N GLU A 506 -28.69 20.98 9.58
CA GLU A 506 -28.80 20.10 10.76
C GLU A 506 -29.42 18.74 10.39
N SER A 507 -30.15 18.64 9.28
CA SER A 507 -30.86 17.44 8.82
C SER A 507 -30.86 17.30 7.29
N PRO A 508 -29.77 16.79 6.68
CA PRO A 508 -29.70 16.45 5.25
C PRO A 508 -30.68 15.31 4.89
N SER A 509 -31.17 15.32 3.65
CA SER A 509 -31.96 14.23 3.10
C SER A 509 -31.12 12.96 2.90
N GLY A 510 -31.77 11.78 2.82
CA GLY A 510 -31.06 10.53 2.54
C GLY A 510 -30.31 10.52 1.20
N ALA A 511 -30.78 11.28 0.21
CA ALA A 511 -30.09 11.43 -1.08
C ALA A 511 -28.81 12.26 -0.95
N GLU A 512 -28.84 13.34 -0.15
CA GLU A 512 -27.66 14.15 0.16
C GLU A 512 -26.61 13.33 0.93
N VAL A 513 -27.02 12.59 1.96
CA VAL A 513 -26.12 11.71 2.72
C VAL A 513 -25.48 10.65 1.81
N ASN A 514 -26.25 10.05 0.89
CA ASN A 514 -25.71 9.06 -0.04
C ASN A 514 -24.73 9.68 -1.06
N PHE A 515 -25.00 10.89 -1.55
CA PHE A 515 -24.07 11.62 -2.40
C PHE A 515 -22.75 11.93 -1.67
N ILE A 516 -22.81 12.48 -0.46
CA ILE A 516 -21.64 12.82 0.37
C ILE A 516 -20.84 11.55 0.69
N LYS A 517 -21.51 10.51 1.18
CA LYS A 517 -20.89 9.21 1.47
C LYS A 517 -20.13 8.68 0.26
N ARG A 518 -20.75 8.74 -0.92
CA ARG A 518 -20.12 8.26 -2.16
C ARG A 518 -18.97 9.15 -2.61
N LEU A 519 -19.09 10.47 -2.46
CA LEU A 519 -18.02 11.43 -2.75
C LEU A 519 -16.79 11.11 -1.90
N GLN A 520 -16.95 10.87 -0.60
CA GLN A 520 -15.85 10.52 0.32
C GLN A 520 -15.16 9.19 -0.04
N GLN A 521 -15.92 8.18 -0.49
CA GLN A 521 -15.35 6.92 -0.96
C GLN A 521 -14.59 7.08 -2.29
N PHE A 522 -14.72 8.21 -2.99
CA PHE A 522 -14.06 8.47 -4.28
C PHE A 522 -12.87 9.42 -4.18
N THR A 523 -12.86 10.36 -3.24
CA THR A 523 -11.72 11.30 -3.09
C THR A 523 -10.45 10.56 -2.69
N GLY A 524 -10.52 9.51 -1.87
CA GLY A 524 -9.36 8.73 -1.45
C GLY A 524 -8.67 8.02 -2.63
N PRO A 525 -9.39 7.18 -3.40
CA PRO A 525 -8.89 6.63 -4.66
C PRO A 525 -8.33 7.66 -5.64
N LEU A 526 -8.97 8.82 -5.73
CA LEU A 526 -8.51 9.90 -6.59
C LEU A 526 -7.18 10.50 -6.10
N MET A 527 -7.01 10.65 -4.79
CA MET A 527 -5.75 11.07 -4.18
C MET A 527 -4.64 10.05 -4.48
N ALA A 528 -4.86 8.77 -4.15
CA ALA A 528 -3.87 7.72 -4.39
C ALA A 528 -3.46 7.62 -5.86
N LYS A 529 -4.42 7.54 -6.78
CA LYS A 529 -4.13 7.36 -8.22
C LYS A 529 -3.64 8.65 -8.89
N GLY A 530 -4.12 9.81 -8.45
CA GLY A 530 -3.74 11.11 -8.98
C GLY A 530 -2.39 11.60 -8.46
N VAL A 531 -2.06 11.32 -7.21
CA VAL A 531 -0.85 11.80 -6.53
C VAL A 531 0.20 10.70 -6.46
N GLU A 532 -0.02 9.67 -5.66
CA GLU A 532 0.99 8.65 -5.39
C GLU A 532 1.43 7.88 -6.66
N ASP A 533 0.46 7.55 -7.51
CA ASP A 533 0.70 6.74 -8.70
C ASP A 533 0.74 7.56 -9.98
N THR A 534 0.81 8.90 -9.89
CA THR A 534 1.02 9.75 -11.08
C THR A 534 1.91 10.95 -10.75
N THR A 535 1.49 11.89 -9.89
CA THR A 535 2.28 13.10 -9.55
C THR A 535 3.68 12.77 -9.03
N PHE A 536 3.83 11.75 -8.19
CA PHE A 536 5.11 11.29 -7.64
C PHE A 536 6.11 10.76 -8.69
N TYR A 537 5.68 10.58 -9.94
CA TYR A 537 6.55 10.23 -11.05
C TYR A 537 6.74 11.39 -12.04
N ARG A 538 6.11 12.54 -11.79
CA ARG A 538 6.17 13.75 -12.63
C ARG A 538 6.87 14.92 -11.97
N TYR A 539 6.74 15.07 -10.65
CA TYR A 539 7.40 16.12 -9.88
C TYR A 539 8.62 15.54 -9.15
N ASN A 540 9.81 15.74 -9.72
CA ASN A 540 11.01 14.98 -9.32
C ASN A 540 12.15 15.82 -8.71
N PRO A 541 11.93 16.93 -7.97
CA PRO A 541 13.05 17.70 -7.41
C PRO A 541 13.89 16.87 -6.43
N LEU A 542 13.23 16.06 -5.58
CA LEU A 542 13.86 15.14 -4.65
C LEU A 542 12.97 13.90 -4.46
N VAL A 543 13.25 12.82 -5.20
CA VAL A 543 12.32 11.67 -5.36
C VAL A 543 12.17 10.80 -4.11
N SER A 544 12.96 11.02 -3.06
CA SER A 544 12.79 10.35 -1.78
C SER A 544 11.55 10.82 -1.02
N HIS A 545 11.04 12.02 -1.29
CA HIS A 545 9.77 12.54 -0.75
C HIS A 545 8.56 12.23 -1.64
N ASN A 546 8.78 11.55 -2.77
CA ASN A 546 7.72 11.00 -3.61
C ASN A 546 7.27 9.66 -3.03
N GLU A 547 6.83 9.67 -1.77
CA GLU A 547 6.61 8.50 -0.93
C GLU A 547 5.21 8.52 -0.30
N VAL A 548 4.65 7.34 -0.04
CA VAL A 548 3.30 7.20 0.54
C VAL A 548 3.25 7.89 1.91
N GLY A 549 2.37 8.89 2.04
CA GLY A 549 2.21 9.71 3.24
C GLY A 549 3.23 10.84 3.44
N ASP A 550 4.10 11.09 2.45
CA ASP A 550 5.01 12.24 2.43
C ASP A 550 4.54 13.28 1.38
N GLN A 551 4.99 14.53 1.54
CA GLN A 551 4.62 15.65 0.69
C GLN A 551 5.88 16.27 0.04
N PRO A 552 6.08 16.11 -1.28
CA PRO A 552 7.28 16.61 -1.95
C PRO A 552 7.28 18.12 -2.22
N GLU A 553 6.19 18.83 -1.87
CA GLU A 553 6.11 20.29 -2.01
C GLU A 553 6.96 21.03 -0.98
N HIS A 554 6.97 20.52 0.26
CA HIS A 554 7.71 21.11 1.38
C HIS A 554 8.81 20.15 1.81
N LEU A 555 10.06 20.53 1.56
CA LEU A 555 11.23 19.69 1.84
C LEU A 555 11.94 20.15 3.10
N GLY A 556 12.14 19.21 4.02
CA GLY A 556 12.87 19.37 5.26
C GLY A 556 12.01 19.82 6.43
N LEU A 557 12.26 19.23 7.60
CA LEU A 557 11.74 19.69 8.89
C LEU A 557 12.89 20.08 9.82
N THR A 558 12.64 21.07 10.67
CA THR A 558 13.55 21.35 11.78
C THR A 558 13.43 20.27 12.86
N ALA A 559 14.49 20.06 13.65
CA ALA A 559 14.42 19.17 14.80
C ALA A 559 13.31 19.57 15.78
N GLU A 560 13.08 20.88 15.97
CA GLU A 560 12.02 21.40 16.83
C GLU A 560 10.62 20.98 16.33
N THR A 561 10.34 21.15 15.03
CA THR A 561 9.06 20.73 14.44
C THR A 561 8.85 19.22 14.57
N PHE A 562 9.91 18.43 14.36
CA PHE A 562 9.86 16.98 14.58
C PHE A 562 9.54 16.63 16.05
N HIS A 563 10.18 17.30 17.01
CA HIS A 563 9.92 17.08 18.43
C HIS A 563 8.47 17.41 18.81
N GLN A 564 7.91 18.50 18.27
CA GLN A 564 6.50 18.87 18.49
C GLN A 564 5.55 17.77 17.97
N ALA A 565 5.79 17.26 16.76
CA ALA A 565 5.01 16.16 16.20
C ALA A 565 5.09 14.87 17.06
N MET A 566 6.26 14.54 17.60
CA MET A 566 6.42 13.37 18.49
C MET A 566 5.75 13.56 19.86
N GLN A 567 5.72 14.79 20.38
CA GLN A 567 5.00 15.12 21.62
C GLN A 567 3.49 15.01 21.42
N GLU A 568 2.96 15.51 20.30
CA GLU A 568 1.54 15.36 19.96
C GLU A 568 1.18 13.88 19.78
N ARG A 569 2.01 13.12 19.06
CA ARG A 569 1.84 11.67 18.89
C ARG A 569 1.77 10.96 20.24
N GLN A 570 2.65 11.29 21.19
CA GLN A 570 2.61 10.71 22.54
C GLN A 570 1.29 11.01 23.28
N GLN A 571 0.71 12.19 23.07
CA GLN A 571 -0.53 12.59 23.75
C GLN A 571 -1.76 11.91 23.14
N LYS A 572 -1.83 11.85 21.80
CA LYS A 572 -3.05 11.40 21.09
C LYS A 572 -3.02 9.92 20.74
N PHE A 573 -1.92 9.43 20.17
CA PHE A 573 -1.78 8.05 19.68
C PHE A 573 -0.42 7.44 20.08
N PRO A 574 -0.14 7.25 21.38
CA PRO A 574 1.16 6.78 21.88
C PRO A 574 1.53 5.35 21.43
N HIS A 575 0.59 4.64 20.82
CA HIS A 575 0.73 3.26 20.39
C HIS A 575 0.52 3.09 18.88
N ALA A 576 0.52 4.18 18.10
CA ALA A 576 0.58 4.11 16.64
C ALA A 576 1.90 3.48 16.17
N MET A 577 1.93 2.89 14.97
CA MET A 577 3.12 2.23 14.44
C MET A 577 4.17 3.25 13.97
N ASN A 578 5.44 3.04 14.33
CA ASN A 578 6.57 3.81 13.83
C ASN A 578 7.22 3.03 12.70
N THR A 579 6.83 3.35 11.47
CA THR A 579 7.22 2.61 10.26
C THR A 579 8.19 3.44 9.45
N THR A 580 9.17 2.78 8.83
CA THR A 580 10.09 3.42 7.87
C THR A 580 10.19 2.64 6.57
N ALA A 581 9.63 1.45 6.44
CA ALA A 581 9.52 0.72 5.18
C ALA A 581 8.24 -0.13 5.21
N THR A 582 7.60 -0.32 4.06
CA THR A 582 6.46 -1.23 3.91
C THR A 582 6.54 -1.98 2.58
N HIS A 583 5.56 -2.86 2.36
CA HIS A 583 5.35 -3.53 1.08
C HIS A 583 4.79 -2.58 -0.01
N ASP A 584 4.40 -1.35 0.34
CA ASP A 584 3.84 -0.35 -0.59
C ASP A 584 4.66 0.93 -0.71
N THR A 585 5.69 1.11 0.14
CA THR A 585 6.64 2.23 -0.02
C THR A 585 7.28 2.19 -1.40
N LYS A 586 7.36 3.34 -2.05
CA LYS A 586 7.86 3.51 -3.40
C LYS A 586 9.38 3.30 -3.49
N ARG A 587 10.11 3.48 -2.40
CA ARG A 587 11.54 3.13 -2.28
C ARG A 587 11.86 2.48 -0.92
N GLY A 588 12.99 1.78 -0.85
CA GLY A 588 13.53 1.25 0.40
C GLY A 588 14.02 2.34 1.34
N GLU A 589 14.02 2.05 2.64
CA GLU A 589 14.26 3.08 3.67
C GLU A 589 15.67 3.69 3.62
N ASP A 590 16.67 2.89 3.27
CA ASP A 590 18.06 3.36 3.18
C ASP A 590 18.34 4.03 1.84
N ALA A 591 17.64 3.61 0.78
CA ALA A 591 17.67 4.31 -0.50
C ALA A 591 17.14 5.76 -0.36
N ARG A 592 16.07 5.98 0.42
CA ARG A 592 15.57 7.33 0.71
C ARG A 592 16.56 8.15 1.51
N MET A 593 17.15 7.60 2.57
CA MET A 593 18.17 8.30 3.36
C MET A 593 19.33 8.80 2.51
N ARG A 594 19.84 8.00 1.56
CA ARG A 594 20.90 8.43 0.62
C ARG A 594 20.49 9.62 -0.23
N ILE A 595 19.26 9.58 -0.76
CA ILE A 595 18.75 10.62 -1.67
C ILE A 595 18.46 11.91 -0.88
N ASN A 596 17.92 11.83 0.35
CA ASN A 596 17.65 13.00 1.19
C ASN A 596 18.88 13.89 1.36
N LEU A 597 20.08 13.31 1.44
CA LEU A 597 21.32 14.06 1.64
C LEU A 597 21.72 14.93 0.45
N LEU A 598 21.08 14.79 -0.72
CA LEU A 598 21.24 15.76 -1.82
C LEU A 598 20.84 17.18 -1.39
N SER A 599 19.95 17.31 -0.40
CA SER A 599 19.58 18.60 0.20
C SER A 599 20.73 19.27 0.97
N GLU A 600 21.76 18.53 1.38
CA GLU A 600 22.95 19.12 2.01
C GLU A 600 23.93 19.69 0.97
N ILE A 601 23.90 19.17 -0.24
CA ILE A 601 24.89 19.44 -1.30
C ILE A 601 24.23 19.77 -2.66
N PRO A 602 23.25 20.69 -2.71
CA PRO A 602 22.47 20.95 -3.92
C PRO A 602 23.33 21.44 -5.09
N GLN A 603 24.37 22.23 -4.82
CA GLN A 603 25.28 22.71 -5.85
C GLN A 603 26.08 21.55 -6.48
N GLN A 604 26.70 20.71 -5.65
CA GLN A 604 27.47 19.56 -6.13
C GLN A 604 26.59 18.59 -6.91
N TRP A 605 25.34 18.41 -6.46
CA TRP A 605 24.33 17.64 -7.17
C TRP A 605 24.02 18.22 -8.55
N GLY A 606 23.76 19.53 -8.66
CA GLY A 606 23.49 20.21 -9.92
C GLY A 606 24.65 20.10 -10.91
N GLU A 607 25.89 20.26 -10.43
CA GLU A 607 27.08 20.07 -11.23
C GLU A 607 27.24 18.61 -11.70
N ALA A 608 26.95 17.64 -10.84
CA ALA A 608 27.03 16.21 -11.16
C ALA A 608 26.04 15.80 -12.25
N VAL A 609 24.75 16.15 -12.12
CA VAL A 609 23.75 15.80 -13.15
C VAL A 609 24.02 16.45 -14.50
N ALA A 610 24.57 17.66 -14.51
CA ALA A 610 24.98 18.34 -15.74
C ALA A 610 26.09 17.56 -16.45
N ARG A 611 27.15 17.17 -15.72
CA ARG A 611 28.24 16.34 -16.26
C ARG A 611 27.73 14.98 -16.74
N TRP A 612 26.86 14.32 -15.96
CA TRP A 612 26.32 13.02 -16.33
C TRP A 612 25.46 13.05 -17.59
N ARG A 613 24.67 14.13 -17.77
CA ARG A 613 23.93 14.34 -19.01
C ARG A 613 24.87 14.44 -20.22
N GLU A 614 25.99 15.15 -20.09
CA GLU A 614 26.99 15.24 -21.16
C GLU A 614 27.62 13.87 -21.47
N LEU A 615 28.05 13.14 -20.44
CA LEU A 615 28.68 11.82 -20.56
C LEU A 615 27.72 10.78 -21.15
N THR A 616 26.43 10.86 -20.84
CA THR A 616 25.42 9.91 -21.32
C THR A 616 24.68 10.39 -22.57
N GLN A 617 25.06 11.51 -23.18
CA GLN A 617 24.38 12.06 -24.35
C GLN A 617 24.35 11.07 -25.52
N ALA A 618 25.43 10.31 -25.74
CA ALA A 618 25.51 9.26 -26.76
C ALA A 618 24.67 8.01 -26.45
N CYS A 619 24.18 7.88 -25.21
CA CYS A 619 23.30 6.79 -24.80
C CYS A 619 21.83 7.04 -25.17
N LYS A 620 21.46 8.29 -25.40
CA LYS A 620 20.08 8.70 -25.73
C LYS A 620 19.67 8.26 -27.13
N THR A 621 18.36 8.06 -27.31
CA THR A 621 17.76 7.73 -28.61
C THR A 621 16.83 8.86 -29.04
N GLU A 622 16.83 9.20 -30.33
CA GLU A 622 15.91 10.20 -30.87
C GLU A 622 14.52 9.58 -31.11
N GLY A 623 13.49 10.17 -30.51
CA GLY A 623 12.10 9.75 -30.65
C GLY A 623 11.39 10.35 -31.87
N THR A 624 10.10 10.01 -32.04
CA THR A 624 9.27 10.33 -33.21
C THR A 624 9.07 11.83 -33.50
N ARG A 625 9.44 12.73 -32.58
CA ARG A 625 9.36 14.19 -32.73
C ARG A 625 10.72 14.90 -32.55
N LYS A 626 11.82 14.19 -32.80
CA LYS A 626 13.19 14.67 -32.53
C LYS A 626 13.47 15.00 -31.06
N GLU A 627 12.63 14.46 -30.17
CA GLU A 627 12.85 14.54 -28.73
C GLU A 627 13.90 13.49 -28.34
N ALA A 628 14.88 13.87 -27.53
CA ALA A 628 15.83 12.90 -26.98
C ALA A 628 15.19 12.10 -25.84
N TRP A 629 15.32 10.78 -25.87
CA TRP A 629 14.79 9.86 -24.86
C TRP A 629 15.92 9.18 -24.07
N PRO A 630 15.78 9.02 -22.74
CA PRO A 630 14.67 9.50 -21.89
C PRO A 630 14.53 11.03 -21.87
N THR A 631 13.33 11.52 -21.58
CA THR A 631 13.07 12.97 -21.45
C THR A 631 13.93 13.58 -20.33
N PRO A 632 14.19 14.90 -20.30
CA PRO A 632 14.93 15.53 -19.21
C PRO A 632 14.40 15.21 -17.80
N ASN A 633 13.08 15.15 -17.63
CA ASN A 633 12.46 14.83 -16.33
C ASN A 633 12.69 13.37 -15.92
N ASP A 634 12.58 12.47 -16.89
CA ASP A 634 12.78 11.03 -16.70
C ASP A 634 14.27 10.70 -16.48
N GLU A 635 15.17 11.38 -17.19
CA GLU A 635 16.62 11.29 -16.96
C GLU A 635 17.00 11.70 -15.53
N TYR A 636 16.47 12.83 -15.04
CA TYR A 636 16.72 13.31 -13.67
C TYR A 636 16.25 12.31 -12.62
N PHE A 637 15.06 11.73 -12.84
CA PHE A 637 14.51 10.67 -12.01
C PHE A 637 15.42 9.44 -11.98
N LEU A 638 15.94 9.00 -13.14
CA LEU A 638 16.81 7.83 -13.24
C LEU A 638 18.13 8.03 -12.50
N TYR A 639 18.72 9.23 -12.51
CA TYR A 639 19.94 9.51 -11.74
C TYR A 639 19.71 9.38 -10.23
N GLN A 640 18.60 9.93 -9.70
CA GLN A 640 18.28 9.77 -8.28
C GLN A 640 17.93 8.32 -7.93
N ALA A 641 17.19 7.62 -8.80
CA ALA A 641 16.90 6.20 -8.62
C ALA A 641 18.19 5.37 -8.56
N LEU A 642 19.16 5.67 -9.43
CA LEU A 642 20.47 5.02 -9.44
C LEU A 642 21.23 5.29 -8.13
N LEU A 643 21.27 6.52 -7.63
CA LEU A 643 21.90 6.85 -6.34
C LEU A 643 21.34 6.00 -5.18
N GLY A 644 20.02 5.83 -5.15
CA GLY A 644 19.34 5.04 -4.13
C GLY A 644 19.74 3.56 -4.19
N VAL A 645 19.64 2.93 -5.36
CA VAL A 645 19.77 1.47 -5.52
C VAL A 645 21.20 0.96 -5.76
N PHE A 646 22.16 1.84 -6.07
CA PHE A 646 23.52 1.42 -6.36
C PHE A 646 24.14 0.68 -5.15
N PRO A 647 24.78 -0.48 -5.35
CA PRO A 647 25.16 -1.35 -4.25
C PRO A 647 26.38 -0.78 -3.51
N PRO A 648 26.42 -0.91 -2.16
CA PRO A 648 27.51 -0.43 -1.32
C PRO A 648 28.92 -0.90 -1.73
N ASP A 649 29.04 -2.05 -2.38
CA ASP A 649 30.33 -2.58 -2.86
C ASP A 649 30.85 -1.87 -4.13
N GLY A 650 30.12 -0.87 -4.61
CA GLY A 650 30.46 -0.02 -5.73
C GLY A 650 30.29 -0.68 -7.10
N LYS A 651 29.74 -1.89 -7.21
CA LYS A 651 29.70 -2.61 -8.49
C LYS A 651 28.39 -2.40 -9.25
N ALA A 652 28.49 -1.91 -10.48
CA ALA A 652 27.37 -1.92 -11.42
C ALA A 652 27.09 -3.37 -11.90
N THR A 653 26.27 -4.12 -11.16
CA THR A 653 25.95 -5.51 -11.50
C THR A 653 24.82 -5.60 -12.54
N LYS A 654 24.71 -6.79 -13.15
CA LYS A 654 23.59 -7.10 -14.06
C LYS A 654 22.23 -6.98 -13.34
N ASP A 655 22.15 -7.46 -12.10
CA ASP A 655 20.94 -7.41 -11.26
C ASP A 655 20.46 -5.97 -11.05
N VAL A 656 21.37 -5.06 -10.70
CA VAL A 656 21.05 -3.63 -10.50
C VAL A 656 20.46 -3.03 -11.77
N ASN A 657 21.05 -3.31 -12.94
CA ASN A 657 20.54 -2.83 -14.22
C ASN A 657 19.14 -3.39 -14.54
N GLU A 658 18.91 -4.70 -14.34
CA GLU A 658 17.61 -5.33 -14.58
C GLU A 658 16.52 -4.75 -13.67
N ARG A 659 16.83 -4.54 -12.39
CA ARG A 659 15.93 -3.92 -11.41
C ARG A 659 15.61 -2.46 -11.76
N LEU A 660 16.62 -1.65 -12.12
CA LEU A 660 16.41 -0.28 -12.57
C LEU A 660 15.55 -0.22 -13.84
N GLN A 661 15.76 -1.12 -14.80
CA GLN A 661 14.95 -1.16 -16.02
C GLN A 661 13.49 -1.49 -15.72
N ALA A 662 13.23 -2.50 -14.87
CA ALA A 662 11.87 -2.84 -14.45
C ALA A 662 11.20 -1.67 -13.72
N TYR A 663 11.93 -1.01 -12.82
CA TYR A 663 11.45 0.16 -12.10
C TYR A 663 11.15 1.34 -13.03
N ALA A 664 12.05 1.66 -13.95
CA ALA A 664 11.87 2.75 -14.91
C ALA A 664 10.61 2.54 -15.77
N LEU A 665 10.37 1.31 -16.24
CA LEU A 665 9.14 1.00 -16.97
C LEU A 665 7.88 1.21 -16.11
N LYS A 666 7.88 0.71 -14.88
CA LYS A 666 6.75 0.91 -13.95
C LYS A 666 6.54 2.40 -13.68
N ALA A 667 7.59 3.11 -13.28
CA ALA A 667 7.57 4.53 -12.99
C ALA A 667 7.03 5.37 -14.15
N PHE A 668 7.49 5.14 -15.39
CA PHE A 668 7.05 5.94 -16.53
C PHE A 668 5.68 5.55 -17.08
N ARG A 669 5.25 4.29 -16.87
CA ARG A 669 3.85 3.90 -17.08
C ARG A 669 2.91 4.51 -16.04
N GLU A 670 3.39 4.71 -14.81
CA GLU A 670 2.66 5.43 -13.75
C GLU A 670 2.65 6.95 -13.98
N ALA A 671 3.72 7.53 -14.51
CA ALA A 671 3.76 8.94 -14.90
C ALA A 671 2.71 9.29 -15.98
N LYS A 672 2.33 8.31 -16.82
CA LYS A 672 1.29 8.41 -17.87
C LYS A 672 1.55 9.55 -18.87
N ASP A 673 2.82 9.88 -19.09
CA ASP A 673 3.25 10.93 -20.03
C ASP A 673 3.59 10.35 -21.41
N ARG A 674 4.69 9.60 -21.51
CA ARG A 674 5.18 9.01 -22.78
C ARG A 674 4.74 7.57 -23.01
N THR A 675 4.38 6.85 -21.95
CA THR A 675 3.88 5.48 -21.97
C THR A 675 2.83 5.28 -20.87
N SER A 676 2.00 4.24 -20.96
CA SER A 676 1.04 3.87 -19.93
C SER A 676 0.76 2.37 -19.95
N TRP A 677 0.21 1.83 -18.87
CA TRP A 677 -0.25 0.43 -18.83
C TRP A 677 -1.31 0.11 -19.92
N SER A 678 -2.17 1.07 -20.24
CA SER A 678 -3.31 0.88 -21.15
C SER A 678 -2.97 0.98 -22.64
N ALA A 679 -1.82 1.60 -22.93
CA ALA A 679 -1.29 1.85 -24.27
C ALA A 679 0.23 2.06 -24.14
N PRO A 680 1.02 0.98 -24.03
CA PRO A 680 2.47 1.07 -23.92
C PRO A 680 3.09 1.67 -25.17
N ASN A 681 4.04 2.57 -24.98
CA ASN A 681 4.89 3.09 -26.07
C ASN A 681 6.20 2.28 -26.09
N GLU A 682 6.20 1.18 -26.84
CA GLU A 682 7.31 0.23 -26.84
C GLU A 682 8.63 0.83 -27.34
N GLU A 683 8.58 1.81 -28.24
CA GLU A 683 9.77 2.53 -28.72
C GLU A 683 10.41 3.36 -27.60
N TYR A 684 9.58 4.10 -26.83
CA TYR A 684 10.04 4.87 -25.68
C TYR A 684 10.62 3.96 -24.60
N GLU A 685 9.89 2.88 -24.26
CA GLU A 685 10.31 1.92 -23.25
C GLU A 685 11.62 1.24 -23.61
N LYS A 686 11.82 0.92 -24.88
CA LYS A 686 13.09 0.40 -25.39
C LYS A 686 14.21 1.45 -25.27
N ALA A 687 13.97 2.70 -25.63
CA ALA A 687 14.95 3.77 -25.53
C ALA A 687 15.44 3.99 -24.09
N VAL A 688 14.53 3.93 -23.11
CA VAL A 688 14.86 4.02 -21.67
C VAL A 688 15.74 2.85 -21.23
N LYS A 689 15.40 1.61 -21.62
CA LYS A 689 16.22 0.43 -21.30
C LYS A 689 17.61 0.51 -21.93
N ASP A 690 17.66 0.93 -23.19
CA ASP A 690 18.92 1.10 -23.91
C ASP A 690 19.79 2.18 -23.27
N PHE A 691 19.19 3.29 -22.83
CA PHE A 691 19.90 4.35 -22.09
C PHE A 691 20.56 3.80 -20.83
N LEU A 692 19.80 3.10 -19.96
CA LEU A 692 20.33 2.49 -18.73
C LEU A 692 21.42 1.45 -19.01
N ASN A 693 21.22 0.60 -20.00
CA ASN A 693 22.17 -0.44 -20.35
C ASN A 693 23.47 0.12 -20.94
N LYS A 694 23.41 1.22 -21.69
CA LYS A 694 24.60 1.88 -22.25
C LYS A 694 25.31 2.73 -21.18
N SER A 695 24.58 3.52 -20.39
CA SER A 695 25.17 4.40 -19.37
C SER A 695 25.91 3.59 -18.31
N LEU A 696 25.32 2.49 -17.80
CA LEU A 696 25.96 1.59 -16.84
C LEU A 696 27.13 0.77 -17.42
N LYS A 697 27.43 0.89 -18.71
CA LYS A 697 28.63 0.32 -19.34
C LYS A 697 29.65 1.39 -19.74
N ASP A 698 29.26 2.65 -19.70
CA ASP A 698 30.14 3.77 -19.97
C ASP A 698 31.08 3.98 -18.78
N LYS A 699 32.38 3.82 -19.03
CA LYS A 699 33.40 3.88 -17.97
C LYS A 699 33.58 5.29 -17.41
N ALA A 700 33.43 6.32 -18.25
CA ALA A 700 33.62 7.70 -17.82
C ALA A 700 32.46 8.14 -16.93
N PHE A 701 31.23 7.81 -17.33
CA PHE A 701 30.04 8.02 -16.48
C PHE A 701 30.15 7.27 -15.16
N LEU A 702 30.44 5.95 -15.18
CA LEU A 702 30.51 5.18 -13.95
C LEU A 702 31.60 5.68 -12.99
N GLN A 703 32.75 6.08 -13.50
CA GLN A 703 33.83 6.63 -12.67
C GLN A 703 33.43 7.94 -12.00
N ASP A 704 32.84 8.89 -12.75
CA ASP A 704 32.38 10.17 -12.19
C ASP A 704 31.20 9.96 -11.20
N PHE A 705 30.25 9.10 -11.56
CA PHE A 705 29.14 8.71 -10.70
C PHE A 705 29.63 8.10 -9.38
N GLN A 706 30.56 7.14 -9.42
CA GLN A 706 31.09 6.50 -8.21
C GLN A 706 31.85 7.48 -7.31
N ALA A 707 32.58 8.44 -7.89
CA ALA A 707 33.28 9.47 -7.14
C ALA A 707 32.31 10.36 -6.34
N PHE A 708 31.16 10.72 -6.94
CA PHE A 708 30.10 11.43 -6.24
C PHE A 708 29.36 10.55 -5.23
N TRP A 709 29.03 9.31 -5.63
CA TRP A 709 28.19 8.41 -4.86
C TRP A 709 28.88 7.84 -3.60
N THR A 710 30.19 7.62 -3.62
CA THR A 710 30.94 6.99 -2.51
C THR A 710 30.75 7.71 -1.16
N PRO A 711 31.06 9.01 -1.02
CA PRO A 711 30.83 9.70 0.25
C PRO A 711 29.34 9.85 0.58
N LEU A 712 28.47 10.01 -0.44
CA LEU A 712 27.03 10.12 -0.26
C LEU A 712 26.41 8.87 0.38
N TRP A 713 26.74 7.66 -0.11
CA TRP A 713 26.13 6.45 0.43
C TRP A 713 26.64 6.14 1.84
N GLN A 714 27.90 6.46 2.14
CA GLN A 714 28.47 6.30 3.48
C GLN A 714 27.80 7.25 4.47
N ALA A 715 27.55 8.51 4.08
CA ALA A 715 26.73 9.42 4.88
C ALA A 715 25.28 8.94 5.00
N GLY A 716 24.70 8.40 3.93
CA GLY A 716 23.37 7.79 3.94
C GLY A 716 23.27 6.58 4.87
N ALA A 717 24.35 5.80 5.02
CA ALA A 717 24.43 4.72 5.99
C ALA A 717 24.33 5.25 7.43
N VAL A 718 24.98 6.36 7.75
CA VAL A 718 24.87 7.03 9.07
C VAL A 718 23.47 7.56 9.31
N ALA A 719 22.87 8.24 8.32
CA ALA A 719 21.47 8.70 8.40
C ALA A 719 20.50 7.52 8.63
N SER A 720 20.77 6.36 8.02
CA SER A 720 19.99 5.14 8.22
C SER A 720 20.12 4.55 9.63
N LEU A 721 21.31 4.64 10.26
CA LEU A 721 21.47 4.29 11.68
C LEU A 721 20.68 5.24 12.58
N ALA A 722 20.73 6.54 12.28
CA ALA A 722 19.99 7.55 13.01
C ALA A 722 18.48 7.34 12.90
N GLN A 723 17.96 7.11 11.68
CA GLN A 723 16.58 6.70 11.42
C GLN A 723 16.18 5.46 12.23
N THR A 724 17.05 4.45 12.28
CA THR A 724 16.80 3.22 13.04
C THR A 724 16.62 3.52 14.53
N LEU A 725 17.48 4.35 15.13
CA LEU A 725 17.36 4.74 16.54
C LEU A 725 16.11 5.60 16.78
N VAL A 726 15.81 6.57 15.92
CA VAL A 726 14.62 7.41 16.04
C VAL A 726 13.36 6.55 16.00
N ARG A 727 13.25 5.62 15.03
CA ARG A 727 12.14 4.66 14.92
C ARG A 727 11.92 3.88 16.21
N LEU A 728 13.00 3.33 16.78
CA LEU A 728 12.96 2.44 17.93
C LEU A 728 12.77 3.14 19.27
N THR A 729 12.97 4.46 19.35
CA THR A 729 12.99 5.19 20.63
C THR A 729 11.96 6.31 20.75
N ALA A 730 11.45 6.82 19.62
CA ALA A 730 10.31 7.74 19.61
C ALA A 730 9.03 7.08 20.19
N PRO A 731 8.02 7.87 20.61
CA PRO A 731 6.72 7.35 21.04
C PRO A 731 6.04 6.56 19.92
N GLY A 732 5.36 5.47 20.25
CA GLY A 732 4.80 4.53 19.28
C GLY A 732 5.44 3.14 19.31
N VAL A 733 4.90 2.25 18.46
CA VAL A 733 5.32 0.85 18.30
C VAL A 733 6.19 0.72 17.05
N PRO A 734 7.51 0.51 17.16
CA PRO A 734 8.38 0.37 15.99
C PRO A 734 8.02 -0.86 15.15
N ASP A 735 7.89 -0.65 13.85
CA ASP A 735 7.72 -1.72 12.86
C ASP A 735 9.00 -1.93 12.06
N THR A 736 9.37 -3.20 11.87
CA THR A 736 10.50 -3.60 11.03
C THR A 736 9.97 -4.41 9.86
N TYR A 737 10.07 -3.86 8.65
CA TYR A 737 9.72 -4.60 7.43
C TYR A 737 10.78 -5.66 7.13
N GLN A 738 10.35 -6.84 6.66
CA GLN A 738 11.27 -7.95 6.45
C GLN A 738 12.46 -7.59 5.55
N GLY A 739 13.67 -7.93 5.99
CA GLY A 739 14.90 -7.67 5.24
C GLY A 739 15.56 -6.31 5.53
N THR A 740 14.88 -5.38 6.18
CA THR A 740 15.41 -4.02 6.50
C THR A 740 16.44 -4.01 7.64
N GLU A 741 16.78 -5.17 8.21
CA GLU A 741 17.88 -5.27 9.16
C GLU A 741 19.24 -5.06 8.48
N PHE A 742 19.29 -5.29 7.16
CA PHE A 742 20.39 -4.89 6.27
C PHE A 742 19.98 -3.67 5.44
N TRP A 743 20.86 -3.25 4.52
CA TRP A 743 20.58 -2.15 3.61
C TRP A 743 19.39 -2.46 2.69
N ASP A 744 18.26 -1.81 2.93
CA ASP A 744 17.08 -1.84 2.09
C ASP A 744 17.21 -0.83 0.95
N LEU A 745 17.72 -1.35 -0.15
CA LEU A 745 17.89 -0.65 -1.42
C LEU A 745 16.82 -1.06 -2.43
N SER A 746 15.65 -1.45 -1.94
CA SER A 746 14.55 -1.86 -2.80
C SER A 746 13.95 -0.66 -3.54
N LEU A 747 13.38 -0.93 -4.70
CA LEU A 747 12.52 -0.03 -5.46
C LEU A 747 11.06 -0.40 -5.16
N VAL A 748 10.11 0.30 -5.79
CA VAL A 748 8.68 0.01 -5.61
C VAL A 748 8.34 -1.44 -5.95
N ASP A 749 7.26 -1.97 -5.35
CA ASP A 749 6.65 -3.27 -5.67
C ASP A 749 6.73 -3.59 -7.19
N PRO A 750 7.15 -4.80 -7.60
CA PRO A 750 7.47 -5.97 -6.77
C PRO A 750 8.91 -6.03 -6.22
N ASP A 751 9.76 -5.00 -6.43
CA ASP A 751 11.17 -5.07 -6.01
C ASP A 751 11.35 -5.11 -4.48
N ASN A 752 10.47 -4.44 -3.72
CA ASN A 752 10.40 -4.50 -2.25
C ASN A 752 9.75 -5.79 -1.70
N ARG A 753 9.42 -6.76 -2.56
CA ARG A 753 8.84 -8.07 -2.18
C ARG A 753 9.79 -9.24 -2.47
N ARG A 754 11.06 -8.95 -2.79
CA ARG A 754 12.09 -9.97 -3.04
C ARG A 754 12.31 -10.84 -1.79
N PRO A 755 12.72 -12.10 -1.95
CA PRO A 755 13.02 -13.00 -0.83
C PRO A 755 14.11 -12.45 0.10
N VAL A 756 14.01 -12.78 1.38
CA VAL A 756 14.97 -12.38 2.42
C VAL A 756 15.89 -13.55 2.77
N ASP A 757 17.20 -13.31 2.80
CA ASP A 757 18.19 -14.29 3.29
C ASP A 757 18.22 -14.31 4.83
N TYR A 758 17.32 -15.10 5.41
CA TYR A 758 17.26 -15.35 6.85
C TYR A 758 18.42 -16.18 7.40
N PRO A 759 18.95 -17.21 6.70
CA PRO A 759 20.15 -17.92 7.16
C PRO A 759 21.34 -17.01 7.41
N GLN A 760 21.63 -16.07 6.51
CA GLN A 760 22.71 -15.10 6.67
C GLN A 760 22.47 -14.19 7.90
N ARG A 761 21.25 -13.65 8.05
CA ARG A 761 20.88 -12.80 9.19
C ARG A 761 20.97 -13.53 10.53
N THR A 762 20.51 -14.77 10.58
CA THR A 762 20.57 -15.63 11.78
C THR A 762 22.00 -15.84 12.25
N LYS A 763 22.90 -16.18 11.31
CA LYS A 763 24.32 -16.31 11.59
C LYS A 763 24.90 -14.99 12.12
N GLN A 764 24.58 -13.88 11.45
CA GLN A 764 25.20 -12.61 11.77
C GLN A 764 24.74 -12.04 13.13
N VAL A 765 23.45 -12.13 13.47
CA VAL A 765 22.93 -11.68 14.79
C VAL A 765 23.63 -12.41 15.94
N THR A 766 23.90 -13.72 15.76
CA THR A 766 24.62 -14.51 16.76
C THR A 766 26.06 -14.03 16.88
N GLN A 767 26.76 -13.86 15.76
CA GLN A 767 28.16 -13.42 15.73
C GLN A 767 28.34 -12.00 16.32
N LEU A 768 27.42 -11.08 16.02
CA LEU A 768 27.45 -9.72 16.57
C LEU A 768 27.28 -9.72 18.09
N ARG A 769 26.33 -10.51 18.62
CA ARG A 769 26.13 -10.64 20.06
C ARG A 769 27.37 -11.19 20.77
N GLU A 770 27.97 -12.24 20.22
CA GLU A 770 29.20 -12.83 20.76
C GLU A 770 30.37 -11.85 20.73
N ALA A 771 30.54 -11.11 19.62
CA ALA A 771 31.58 -10.11 19.47
C ALA A 771 31.40 -8.94 20.46
N MET A 772 30.16 -8.47 20.64
CA MET A 772 29.83 -7.39 21.57
C MET A 772 30.12 -7.78 23.02
N ALA A 773 29.83 -9.03 23.40
CA ALA A 773 30.14 -9.53 24.74
C ALA A 773 31.66 -9.66 24.99
N LYS A 774 32.45 -9.87 23.94
CA LYS A 774 33.90 -10.13 24.04
C LYS A 774 34.74 -8.85 24.04
N ASP A 775 34.53 -7.96 23.07
CA ASP A 775 35.31 -6.74 22.89
C ASP A 775 34.51 -5.72 22.04
N PRO A 776 33.70 -4.85 22.68
CA PRO A 776 32.92 -3.83 21.99
C PRO A 776 33.78 -2.93 21.09
N GLY A 777 34.96 -2.52 21.56
CA GLY A 777 35.83 -1.59 20.82
C GLY A 777 36.29 -2.19 19.50
N ARG A 778 36.76 -3.45 19.53
CA ARG A 778 37.18 -4.17 18.32
C ARG A 778 36.02 -4.43 17.37
N LEU A 779 34.83 -4.74 17.90
CA LEU A 779 33.63 -4.91 17.08
C LEU A 779 33.33 -3.62 16.30
N LEU A 780 33.25 -2.48 16.98
CA LEU A 780 32.91 -1.20 16.32
C LEU A 780 33.91 -0.82 15.23
N THR A 781 35.22 -0.98 15.47
CA THR A 781 36.23 -0.77 14.44
C THR A 781 36.00 -1.67 13.22
N SER A 782 35.63 -2.94 13.44
CA SER A 782 35.36 -3.87 12.32
C SER A 782 34.10 -3.52 11.53
N LEU A 783 33.06 -3.02 12.20
CA LEU A 783 31.81 -2.59 11.58
C LEU A 783 32.01 -1.35 10.70
N LEU A 784 32.79 -0.38 11.19
CA LEU A 784 33.10 0.84 10.45
C LEU A 784 34.08 0.60 9.29
N ALA A 785 34.92 -0.42 9.36
CA ALA A 785 35.86 -0.77 8.30
C ALA A 785 35.21 -1.50 7.12
N LYS A 786 33.99 -2.01 7.27
CA LYS A 786 33.25 -2.73 6.22
C LYS A 786 31.75 -2.36 6.19
N PRO A 787 31.42 -1.07 6.02
CA PRO A 787 30.02 -0.63 6.07
C PRO A 787 29.15 -1.23 4.96
N GLU A 788 29.75 -1.76 3.89
CA GLU A 788 29.06 -2.39 2.76
C GLU A 788 28.31 -3.68 3.13
N ASP A 789 28.70 -4.37 4.22
CA ASP A 789 28.10 -5.64 4.64
C ASP A 789 26.79 -5.48 5.45
N ALA A 790 26.41 -4.24 5.75
CA ALA A 790 25.22 -3.86 6.54
C ALA A 790 25.22 -4.31 8.00
N HIS A 791 26.31 -4.90 8.49
CA HIS A 791 26.37 -5.41 9.87
C HIS A 791 26.32 -4.30 10.91
N LEU A 792 26.76 -3.07 10.59
CA LEU A 792 26.59 -1.91 11.48
C LEU A 792 25.12 -1.56 11.71
N LYS A 793 24.27 -1.70 10.68
CA LYS A 793 22.83 -1.44 10.79
C LYS A 793 22.17 -2.54 11.62
N LEU A 794 22.46 -3.80 11.30
CA LEU A 794 21.97 -4.95 12.07
C LEU A 794 22.35 -4.84 13.55
N PHE A 795 23.60 -4.47 13.84
CA PHE A 795 24.08 -4.23 15.21
C PHE A 795 23.29 -3.14 15.91
N THR A 796 23.12 -1.98 15.26
CA THR A 796 22.36 -0.85 15.84
C THR A 796 20.91 -1.22 16.12
N LEU A 797 20.25 -1.90 15.18
CA LEU A 797 18.89 -2.42 15.32
C LEU A 797 18.79 -3.41 16.50
N GLN A 798 19.69 -4.39 16.54
CA GLN A 798 19.72 -5.42 17.58
C GLN A 798 19.89 -4.80 18.97
N GLN A 799 20.87 -3.92 19.16
CA GLN A 799 21.12 -3.29 20.46
C GLN A 799 19.91 -2.46 20.94
N ALA A 800 19.26 -1.74 20.03
CA ALA A 800 18.08 -0.94 20.35
C ALA A 800 16.84 -1.79 20.65
N LEU A 801 16.60 -2.88 19.90
CA LEU A 801 15.51 -3.83 20.17
C LEU A 801 15.72 -4.59 21.48
N GLU A 802 16.93 -5.04 21.76
CA GLU A 802 17.28 -5.70 23.03
C GLU A 802 17.04 -4.78 24.23
N LEU A 803 17.48 -3.51 24.12
CA LEU A 803 17.22 -2.49 25.15
C LEU A 803 15.72 -2.25 25.30
N ARG A 804 14.99 -2.12 24.19
CA ARG A 804 13.55 -1.88 24.20
C ARG A 804 12.78 -3.01 24.87
N ARG A 805 13.12 -4.26 24.58
CA ARG A 805 12.52 -5.43 25.23
C ARG A 805 12.85 -5.48 26.72
N ALA A 806 14.08 -5.16 27.12
CA ALA A 806 14.50 -5.17 28.52
C ALA A 806 13.80 -4.09 29.36
N HIS A 807 13.44 -2.95 28.75
CA HIS A 807 12.82 -1.80 29.41
C HIS A 807 11.47 -1.44 28.79
N ALA A 808 10.62 -2.43 28.48
CA ALA A 808 9.38 -2.23 27.71
C ALA A 808 8.46 -1.14 28.31
N ALA A 809 8.36 -1.05 29.63
CA ALA A 809 7.57 -0.02 30.32
C ALA A 809 8.09 1.40 30.04
N LEU A 810 9.41 1.60 30.00
CA LEU A 810 10.03 2.88 29.65
C LEU A 810 9.62 3.35 28.26
N PHE A 811 9.62 2.45 27.28
CA PHE A 811 9.30 2.81 25.90
C PHE A 811 7.80 2.95 25.65
N ALA A 812 6.98 2.16 26.35
CA ALA A 812 5.52 2.23 26.24
C ALA A 812 4.94 3.45 26.97
N GLN A 813 5.50 3.86 28.11
CA GLN A 813 4.89 4.84 29.03
C GLN A 813 5.79 6.03 29.37
N GLY A 814 7.07 6.02 28.99
CA GLY A 814 8.01 7.08 29.36
C GLY A 814 7.76 8.39 28.63
N SER A 815 7.89 9.51 29.34
CA SER A 815 7.78 10.86 28.79
C SER A 815 8.78 11.08 27.67
N TYR A 816 8.41 11.84 26.64
CA TYR A 816 9.30 12.30 25.60
C TYR A 816 9.80 13.72 25.90
N GLN A 817 11.13 13.90 25.97
CA GLN A 817 11.77 15.19 26.18
C GLN A 817 12.78 15.49 25.07
N THR A 818 12.85 16.76 24.68
CA THR A 818 13.80 17.27 23.70
C THR A 818 15.18 17.45 24.33
N LEU A 819 16.24 17.03 23.64
CA LEU A 819 17.61 17.39 24.00
C LEU A 819 18.07 18.61 23.21
N THR A 820 18.79 19.50 23.87
CA THR A 820 19.34 20.71 23.24
C THR A 820 20.85 20.60 23.11
N PHE A 821 21.41 21.28 22.11
CA PHE A 821 22.83 21.21 21.78
C PHE A 821 23.44 22.61 21.87
N THR A 822 24.74 22.67 22.20
CA THR A 822 25.52 23.91 22.08
C THR A 822 25.76 24.23 20.61
N ASP A 823 26.23 25.45 20.34
CA ASP A 823 26.71 25.82 18.99
C ASP A 823 27.75 24.80 18.50
N GLY A 824 27.64 24.40 17.24
CA GLY A 824 28.46 23.35 16.63
C GLY A 824 27.77 22.68 15.44
N PRO A 825 28.26 21.51 14.99
CA PRO A 825 27.61 20.73 13.96
C PRO A 825 26.18 20.33 14.34
N ALA A 826 25.30 20.22 13.35
CA ALA A 826 23.90 19.91 13.57
C ALA A 826 23.73 18.49 14.16
N ALA A 827 22.93 18.39 15.23
CA ALA A 827 22.64 17.13 15.90
C ALA A 827 21.16 17.03 16.25
N PHE A 828 20.68 15.80 16.42
CA PHE A 828 19.35 15.48 16.91
C PHE A 828 19.47 14.65 18.18
N GLY A 829 18.56 14.86 19.13
CA GLY A 829 18.51 14.02 20.31
C GLY A 829 17.18 14.07 21.05
N LEU A 830 16.85 12.94 21.66
CA LEU A 830 15.64 12.77 22.47
C LEU A 830 16.00 12.06 23.77
N LEU A 831 15.15 12.26 24.78
CA LEU A 831 15.18 11.59 26.07
C LEU A 831 13.82 10.94 26.34
N ARG A 832 13.82 9.66 26.68
CA ARG A 832 12.68 8.92 27.23
C ARG A 832 12.93 8.69 28.71
N GLN A 833 11.95 8.96 29.57
CA GLN A 833 12.09 8.76 31.01
C GLN A 833 10.81 8.19 31.63
N HIS A 834 10.96 7.14 32.44
CA HIS A 834 9.86 6.50 33.17
C HIS A 834 10.37 5.98 34.51
N ALA A 835 9.76 6.43 35.60
CA ALA A 835 10.21 6.13 36.96
C ALA A 835 11.72 6.44 37.13
N ARG A 836 12.55 5.42 37.39
CA ARG A 836 14.01 5.55 37.58
C ARG A 836 14.82 5.19 36.34
N GLU A 837 14.16 4.85 35.23
CA GLU A 837 14.81 4.47 33.99
C GLU A 837 14.75 5.63 32.99
N ALA A 838 15.83 5.84 32.26
CA ALA A 838 15.90 6.85 31.22
C ALA A 838 16.80 6.40 30.08
N VAL A 839 16.36 6.67 28.85
CA VAL A 839 17.10 6.41 27.62
C VAL A 839 17.28 7.70 26.84
N ALA A 840 18.51 8.00 26.43
CA ALA A 840 18.81 9.14 25.57
C ALA A 840 19.39 8.67 24.23
N VAL A 841 19.00 9.35 23.16
CA VAL A 841 19.54 9.11 21.81
C VAL A 841 20.19 10.40 21.32
N VAL A 842 21.35 10.26 20.69
CA VAL A 842 22.05 11.37 20.03
C VAL A 842 22.54 10.90 18.66
N THR A 843 22.19 11.65 17.62
CA THR A 843 22.56 11.35 16.23
C THR A 843 22.98 12.62 15.49
N PRO A 844 23.88 12.54 14.49
CA PRO A 844 24.14 13.64 13.58
C PRO A 844 22.87 14.02 12.83
N LEU A 845 22.74 15.32 12.56
CA LEU A 845 22.04 15.82 11.40
C LEU A 845 23.11 16.37 10.45
N ARG A 846 22.82 16.35 9.15
CA ARG A 846 23.72 16.92 8.14
C ARG A 846 25.12 16.29 8.10
N PHE A 847 25.18 14.96 8.13
CA PHE A 847 26.45 14.23 8.24
C PHE A 847 27.32 14.39 7.00
N MET A 848 26.73 14.54 5.81
CA MET A 848 27.50 14.76 4.57
C MET A 848 28.31 16.06 4.65
N SER A 849 27.73 17.10 5.25
CA SER A 849 28.38 18.39 5.51
C SER A 849 29.49 18.28 6.57
N LEU A 850 29.27 17.46 7.60
CA LEU A 850 30.21 17.26 8.70
C LEU A 850 31.43 16.42 8.32
N ALA A 851 31.21 15.35 7.56
CA ALA A 851 32.21 14.36 7.17
C ALA A 851 32.17 14.13 5.65
N PRO A 852 32.71 15.08 4.84
CA PRO A 852 32.62 15.01 3.38
C PRO A 852 33.36 13.81 2.76
N ASN A 853 34.25 13.16 3.52
CA ASN A 853 34.95 11.94 3.11
C ASN A 853 34.26 10.65 3.60
N GLY A 854 33.05 10.75 4.18
CA GLY A 854 32.27 9.61 4.63
C GLY A 854 32.86 8.85 5.82
N LEU A 855 32.66 7.52 5.84
CA LEU A 855 33.00 6.64 6.97
C LEU A 855 34.45 6.13 6.93
N ASP A 856 35.11 6.12 5.76
CA ASP A 856 36.46 5.55 5.60
C ASP A 856 37.52 6.27 6.46
N ALA A 857 37.28 7.54 6.79
CA ALA A 857 38.15 8.37 7.61
C ALA A 857 37.45 8.87 8.90
N TYR A 858 36.49 8.10 9.41
CA TYR A 858 35.66 8.52 10.54
C TYR A 858 36.50 8.91 11.77
N ASP A 859 36.45 10.19 12.13
CA ASP A 859 37.10 10.77 13.30
C ASP A 859 36.09 11.63 14.08
N GLY A 860 35.17 10.95 14.76
CA GLY A 860 34.11 11.62 15.49
C GLY A 860 34.59 12.52 16.64
N ALA A 861 35.76 12.25 17.22
CA ALA A 861 36.33 13.12 18.26
C ALA A 861 36.67 14.51 17.69
N THR A 862 37.25 14.56 16.49
CA THR A 862 37.55 15.81 15.79
C THR A 862 36.29 16.47 15.25
N TYR A 863 35.38 15.70 14.62
CA TYR A 863 34.17 16.25 14.01
C TYR A 863 33.28 16.99 15.02
N TRP A 864 33.23 16.50 16.25
CA TRP A 864 32.35 17.02 17.30
C TRP A 864 33.08 17.85 18.36
N GLN A 865 34.31 18.28 18.08
CA GLN A 865 35.09 19.07 19.03
C GLN A 865 34.36 20.36 19.42
N GLY A 866 34.22 20.59 20.73
CA GLY A 866 33.53 21.77 21.28
C GLY A 866 32.01 21.68 21.34
N ALA A 867 31.38 20.70 20.67
CA ALA A 867 29.94 20.48 20.75
C ALA A 867 29.55 19.60 21.95
N SER A 868 28.43 19.91 22.60
CA SER A 868 27.89 19.14 23.73
C SER A 868 26.37 19.06 23.68
N VAL A 869 25.82 17.95 24.16
CA VAL A 869 24.39 17.82 24.45
C VAL A 869 24.11 18.29 25.87
N SER A 870 23.07 19.10 26.05
CA SER A 870 22.57 19.54 27.35
C SER A 870 21.41 18.62 27.75
N LEU A 871 21.49 18.09 28.96
CA LEU A 871 20.46 17.21 29.53
C LEU A 871 19.53 18.02 30.44
N PRO A 872 18.22 17.69 30.50
CA PRO A 872 17.29 18.24 31.47
C PRO A 872 17.77 18.10 32.92
N ALA A 873 17.35 19.01 33.80
CA ALA A 873 17.84 19.05 35.19
C ALA A 873 17.49 17.81 36.01
N ASP A 874 16.41 17.12 35.66
CA ASP A 874 15.93 15.87 36.24
C ASP A 874 16.51 14.62 35.57
N ALA A 875 17.37 14.78 34.55
CA ALA A 875 18.00 13.66 33.88
C ALA A 875 19.05 12.99 34.79
N PRO A 876 19.22 11.66 34.70
CA PRO A 876 20.26 10.95 35.43
C PRO A 876 21.67 11.47 35.15
N THR A 877 22.56 11.35 36.13
CA THR A 877 23.95 11.83 36.02
C THR A 877 24.93 10.80 35.49
N ARG A 878 24.55 9.51 35.44
CA ARG A 878 25.41 8.42 34.96
C ARG A 878 24.71 7.67 33.83
N TRP A 879 25.43 7.53 32.71
CA TRP A 879 24.93 6.91 31.49
C TRP A 879 25.89 5.83 31.02
N ARG A 880 25.34 4.78 30.43
CA ARG A 880 26.09 3.81 29.64
C ARG A 880 25.62 3.88 28.21
N ASN A 881 26.56 4.03 27.27
CA ASN A 881 26.26 3.87 25.86
C ASN A 881 26.17 2.37 25.54
N VAL A 882 25.03 1.95 25.02
CA VAL A 882 24.68 0.56 24.75
C VAL A 882 25.42 0.05 23.49
N LEU A 883 25.88 0.96 22.63
CA LEU A 883 26.56 0.62 21.38
C LEU A 883 28.05 0.35 21.57
N ASP A 884 28.73 1.03 22.50
CA ASP A 884 30.17 0.86 22.73
C ASP A 884 30.54 0.36 24.14
N GLY A 885 29.56 0.29 25.05
CA GLY A 885 29.74 -0.11 26.44
C GLY A 885 30.37 0.94 27.34
N ALA A 886 30.76 2.11 26.83
CA ALA A 886 31.38 3.18 27.60
C ALA A 886 30.40 3.82 28.58
N THR A 887 30.92 4.26 29.72
CA THR A 887 30.15 4.95 30.76
C THR A 887 30.56 6.41 30.83
N TYR A 888 29.57 7.29 30.97
CA TYR A 888 29.73 8.73 31.02
C TYR A 888 29.09 9.28 32.28
N THR A 889 29.75 10.24 32.91
CA THR A 889 29.19 11.02 34.02
C THR A 889 28.93 12.43 33.51
N VAL A 890 27.73 12.95 33.78
CA VAL A 890 27.30 14.28 33.37
C VAL A 890 28.00 15.30 34.26
N GLU A 891 28.73 16.22 33.66
CA GLU A 891 29.39 17.34 34.34
C GLU A 891 28.72 18.65 33.90
N GLY A 892 28.26 19.46 34.85
CA GLY A 892 27.61 20.73 34.55
C GLY A 892 26.34 20.62 33.68
N GLY A 893 25.63 19.48 33.74
CA GLY A 893 24.42 19.22 32.94
C GLY A 893 24.68 18.91 31.46
N ARG A 894 25.93 18.65 31.08
CA ARG A 894 26.33 18.45 29.67
C ARG A 894 27.14 17.19 29.45
N LEU A 895 27.07 16.66 28.24
CA LEU A 895 27.94 15.58 27.74
C LEU A 895 28.60 16.01 26.43
N PRO A 896 29.95 15.99 26.33
CA PRO A 896 30.65 16.31 25.09
C PRO A 896 30.34 15.31 23.96
N LEU A 897 29.96 15.81 22.79
CA LEU A 897 29.67 14.98 21.63
C LEU A 897 30.94 14.31 21.09
N ALA A 898 32.10 14.98 21.18
CA ALA A 898 33.41 14.40 20.87
C ALA A 898 33.74 13.15 21.67
N ASN A 899 33.08 12.93 22.83
CA ASN A 899 33.25 11.72 23.65
C ASN A 899 32.17 10.68 23.33
N LEU A 900 30.92 11.12 23.13
CA LEU A 900 29.78 10.23 22.87
C LEU A 900 29.83 9.59 21.48
N LEU A 901 30.26 10.37 20.49
CA LEU A 901 30.31 10.00 19.09
C LEU A 901 31.76 9.83 18.62
N ALA A 902 32.67 9.41 19.50
CA ALA A 902 34.09 9.24 19.14
C ALA A 902 34.31 7.98 18.30
N LYS A 903 33.67 6.88 18.69
CA LYS A 903 33.92 5.52 18.17
C LYS A 903 32.81 5.01 17.25
N PHE A 904 31.65 5.65 17.27
CA PHE A 904 30.48 5.25 16.51
C PHE A 904 29.62 6.49 16.22
N PRO A 905 29.05 6.63 15.01
CA PRO A 905 28.43 7.89 14.57
C PRO A 905 27.07 8.18 15.19
N VAL A 906 26.53 7.28 16.01
CA VAL A 906 25.29 7.48 16.76
C VAL A 906 25.47 6.96 18.20
N ALA A 907 24.69 7.46 19.14
CA ALA A 907 24.72 7.03 20.54
C ALA A 907 23.32 6.66 21.05
N LEU A 908 23.27 5.56 21.81
CA LEU A 908 22.08 5.09 22.53
C LEU A 908 22.48 4.88 23.99
N LEU A 909 22.00 5.75 24.86
CA LEU A 909 22.36 5.78 26.28
C LEU A 909 21.25 5.21 27.13
N ILE A 910 21.60 4.39 28.13
CA ILE A 910 20.72 3.97 29.22
C ILE A 910 21.33 4.47 30.53
N ASN A 911 20.49 4.99 31.43
CA ASN A 911 20.99 5.45 32.72
C ASN A 911 21.47 4.27 33.58
N GLN A 912 22.50 4.52 34.40
CA GLN A 912 22.92 3.57 35.42
C GLN A 912 22.28 3.93 36.76
N PRO A 913 21.86 2.95 37.58
CA PRO A 913 21.42 3.22 38.94
C PRO A 913 22.51 3.98 39.69
N SER A 914 22.13 5.06 40.38
CA SER A 914 22.98 5.65 41.40
C SER A 914 23.20 4.59 42.48
N SER A 915 24.46 4.22 42.71
CA SER A 915 24.89 3.28 43.75
C SER A 915 24.44 3.72 45.14
#